data_AF-A0A9P9SPU0-F1
#
_entry.id   AF-A0A9P9SPU0-F1
#
_cell.length_a   1.000
_cell.length_b   1.000
_cell.length_c   1.000
_cell.angle_alpha   90.00
_cell.angle_beta   90.00
_cell.angle_gamma   90.00
#
_symmetry.space_group_name_H-M   'P 1'
#
loop_
_entity.id
_entity.type
_entity.pdbx_description
1 polymer ?
#
loop_
_entity_poly.entity_id
_entity_poly.type
_entity_poly.pdbx_seq_one_letter_code
_entity_poly.pdbx_strand_id
1 'polypeptide(L)'
;GCHVMERESFENQEVASVLNSAFIPIKIDREERPDIDRIYMNFVQATTGSGGWPLNVFVTPDLEPVFGGTYWPGPTSQTTPFEDQVDFLGILNKLSTVWREQEQRCRSDSKQILEQLKSFAAEGTFGGRLGEGADGLDIELLEEANQHFASTFDSKNGGFGSAPKFPTPSKLSFLLRLGQYPSVVIDVVGAADCRNAQTMAVTTLKKMARGGIHDHIGNGFARYSVTADWSLPHFEKMLYDNAQLLHVYLDAFLLSRDAELLGVVYDISTYLITDLAHPAGGFYSSEDADSLYRKGDSEKREGAFYVWTKREFENVLGSQAEPILSAFFNVSGHGNVEPENDAHDEFLDQNVLAIVSTPSALASQFGMKEEEVVRIIKEGKAALRAHREKERVRPVLDDKIVVSWNGIAIGALARTGAVIKGFDPEKSGEYLGFAIKAATFIQENLYDASSKILYRIWREGRGDTEGFADDYAFLIEGLIDLYEATFDEKWLQWADELQQTQISLFFDTHSTTGFFSTPASAPHIILRLKDGMDTSEPSTNGTSASNLYRLSSLLNDASYAEKAKSTIAGFESETLQYPWLFASFMPSVVASRLGLRGVIIAGGAEGGEGENGLGIGKVKEFEKSPRGGLGTFAWLKSDEGGWLRSRNELLKDFRGRDGKARVMVCEGGVCVEEGVLGGEREVVGAAAAGESVGGEKEKDKDVDLGDIKSSLPSLGEEKKTELPISAGEAGKEKVEEKPADADATTPSVSAPVPAL
;
A
#
# COMPACT_ATOMS: atom_id res chain seq x y z
N GLY A 1 9.47 15.11 12.22
CA GLY A 1 8.65 16.35 12.19
C GLY A 1 9.28 17.32 11.21
N CYS A 2 8.57 18.35 10.73
CA CYS A 2 9.18 19.35 9.84
C CYS A 2 10.19 20.21 10.63
N HIS A 3 11.48 19.91 10.48
CA HIS A 3 12.56 20.60 11.19
C HIS A 3 12.60 22.10 10.85
N VAL A 4 12.16 22.47 9.64
CA VAL A 4 12.08 23.86 9.18
C VAL A 4 11.13 24.67 10.06
N MET A 5 9.88 24.21 10.24
CA MET A 5 8.92 24.92 11.08
C MET A 5 9.30 24.87 12.57
N GLU A 6 9.94 23.79 13.02
CA GLU A 6 10.49 23.71 14.37
C GLU A 6 11.50 24.83 14.63
N ARG A 7 12.49 24.98 13.75
CA ARG A 7 13.55 26.00 13.85
C ARG A 7 13.03 27.41 13.67
N GLU A 8 12.21 27.65 12.65
CA GLU A 8 11.77 29.01 12.30
C GLU A 8 10.66 29.54 13.18
N SER A 9 9.80 28.65 13.71
CA SER A 9 8.61 29.03 14.47
C SER A 9 8.65 28.54 15.92
N PHE A 10 8.76 27.24 16.19
CA PHE A 10 8.57 26.72 17.55
C PHE A 10 9.75 27.01 18.50
N GLU A 11 10.97 27.19 17.97
CA GLU A 11 12.13 27.66 18.73
C GLU A 11 12.19 29.20 18.88
N ASN A 12 11.34 29.93 18.14
CA ASN A 12 11.33 31.39 18.18
C ASN A 12 10.68 31.92 19.47
N GLN A 13 11.42 32.77 20.19
CA GLN A 13 11.01 33.26 21.51
C GLN A 13 9.76 34.17 21.46
N GLU A 14 9.53 34.90 20.36
CA GLU A 14 8.36 35.75 20.17
C GLU A 14 7.10 34.90 19.91
N VAL A 15 7.21 33.89 19.04
CA VAL A 15 6.15 32.90 18.80
C VAL A 15 5.78 32.18 20.10
N ALA A 16 6.79 31.72 20.87
CA ALA A 16 6.58 31.07 22.15
C ALA A 16 5.87 32.00 23.16
N SER A 17 6.18 33.30 23.18
CA SER A 17 5.51 34.27 24.05
C SER A 17 4.03 34.44 23.70
N VAL A 18 3.68 34.48 22.41
CA VAL A 18 2.28 34.56 21.98
C VAL A 18 1.54 33.26 22.30
N LEU A 19 2.12 32.10 22.00
CA LEU A 19 1.54 30.80 22.34
C LEU A 19 1.24 30.68 23.83
N ASN A 20 2.19 31.02 24.70
CA ASN A 20 2.02 30.90 26.16
C ASN A 20 1.03 31.92 26.75
N SER A 21 0.80 33.06 26.10
CA SER A 21 -0.09 34.10 26.62
C SER A 21 -1.53 33.99 26.10
N ALA A 22 -1.74 33.40 24.92
CA ALA A 22 -3.03 33.37 24.24
C ALA A 22 -3.58 31.97 23.94
N PHE A 23 -2.77 30.91 24.02
CA PHE A 23 -3.15 29.56 23.61
C PHE A 23 -2.76 28.50 24.66
N ILE A 24 -3.32 27.30 24.53
CA ILE A 24 -2.85 26.10 25.22
C ILE A 24 -2.18 25.22 24.16
N PRO A 25 -0.84 25.21 24.07
CA PRO A 25 -0.15 24.42 23.07
C PRO A 25 -0.24 22.92 23.41
N ILE A 26 -0.71 22.11 22.46
CA ILE A 26 -0.77 20.65 22.57
C ILE A 26 0.01 20.07 21.38
N LYS A 27 1.07 19.31 21.68
CA LYS A 27 1.83 18.55 20.68
C LYS A 27 1.26 17.14 20.63
N ILE A 28 0.85 16.70 19.44
CA ILE A 28 0.29 15.37 19.22
C ILE A 28 1.28 14.57 18.39
N ASP A 29 1.59 13.36 18.85
CA ASP A 29 2.27 12.37 18.03
C ASP A 29 1.22 11.67 17.16
N ARG A 30 1.25 11.91 15.85
CA ARG A 30 0.32 11.30 14.89
C ARG A 30 0.44 9.78 14.80
N GLU A 31 1.57 9.21 15.18
CA GLU A 31 1.75 7.76 15.19
C GLU A 31 1.06 7.14 16.39
N GLU A 32 1.05 7.84 17.53
CA GLU A 32 0.32 7.41 18.72
C GLU A 32 -1.18 7.72 18.63
N ARG A 33 -1.55 8.88 18.10
CA ARG A 33 -2.94 9.35 17.99
C ARG A 33 -3.35 9.66 16.54
N PRO A 34 -3.33 8.65 15.64
CA PRO A 34 -3.78 8.81 14.26
C PRO A 34 -5.27 9.13 14.16
N ASP A 35 -6.06 8.73 15.16
CA ASP A 35 -7.46 9.08 15.30
C ASP A 35 -7.68 10.59 15.35
N ILE A 36 -6.86 11.31 16.11
CA ILE A 36 -6.92 12.76 16.20
C ILE A 36 -6.38 13.41 14.92
N ASP A 37 -5.24 12.93 14.41
CA ASP A 37 -4.63 13.44 13.18
C ASP A 37 -5.61 13.38 12.00
N ARG A 38 -6.28 12.24 11.79
CA ARG A 38 -7.24 12.05 10.68
C ARG A 38 -8.44 13.02 10.76
N ILE A 39 -9.02 13.22 11.94
CA ILE A 39 -10.15 14.15 12.12
C ILE A 39 -9.77 15.56 11.70
N TYR A 40 -8.62 16.04 12.19
CA TYR A 40 -8.18 17.40 11.95
C TYR A 40 -7.55 17.60 10.56
N MET A 41 -6.93 16.57 9.99
CA MET A 41 -6.51 16.57 8.58
C MET A 41 -7.72 16.70 7.66
N ASN A 42 -8.79 15.93 7.90
CA ASN A 42 -10.02 16.03 7.13
C ASN A 42 -10.65 17.43 7.23
N PHE A 43 -10.63 18.04 8.41
CA PHE A 43 -11.08 19.42 8.59
C PHE A 43 -10.25 20.40 7.73
N VAL A 44 -8.92 20.32 7.76
CA VAL A 44 -8.05 21.22 6.99
C VAL A 44 -8.23 21.02 5.50
N GLN A 45 -8.32 19.78 5.03
CA GLN A 45 -8.60 19.46 3.63
C GLN A 45 -9.95 20.00 3.17
N ALA A 46 -11.01 19.82 3.98
CA ALA A 46 -12.35 20.29 3.66
C ALA A 46 -12.45 21.84 3.61
N THR A 47 -11.67 22.54 4.44
CA THR A 47 -11.75 24.01 4.55
C THR A 47 -10.76 24.76 3.66
N THR A 48 -9.64 24.13 3.29
CA THR A 48 -8.56 24.78 2.51
C THR A 48 -8.37 24.17 1.12
N GLY A 49 -8.98 23.00 0.84
CA GLY A 49 -8.80 22.26 -0.41
C GLY A 49 -7.49 21.47 -0.50
N SER A 50 -6.62 21.56 0.50
CA SER A 50 -5.35 20.82 0.57
C SER A 50 -5.04 20.40 2.00
N GLY A 51 -4.10 19.48 2.18
CA GLY A 51 -3.68 19.03 3.50
C GLY A 51 -2.26 18.47 3.45
N GLY A 52 -1.66 18.27 4.62
CA GLY A 52 -0.31 17.78 4.72
C GLY A 52 0.30 18.08 6.08
N TRP A 53 1.54 17.63 6.26
CA TRP A 53 2.31 17.88 7.47
C TRP A 53 3.42 18.91 7.20
N PRO A 54 3.79 19.75 8.19
CA PRO A 54 3.30 19.79 9.57
C PRO A 54 1.84 20.27 9.64
N LEU A 55 0.99 19.62 10.46
CA LEU A 55 -0.42 19.96 10.60
C LEU A 55 -0.63 20.83 11.85
N ASN A 56 -1.21 22.01 11.68
CA ASN A 56 -1.50 22.94 12.76
C ASN A 56 -2.99 23.26 12.79
N VAL A 57 -3.66 22.97 13.90
CA VAL A 57 -5.11 23.21 14.06
C VAL A 57 -5.41 23.90 15.37
N PHE A 58 -6.24 24.94 15.28
CA PHE A 58 -6.73 25.73 16.40
C PHE A 58 -8.15 25.29 16.71
N VAL A 59 -8.37 24.84 17.96
CA VAL A 59 -9.62 24.23 18.40
C VAL A 59 -10.22 24.99 19.57
N THR A 60 -11.54 24.90 19.74
CA THR A 60 -12.23 25.39 20.94
C THR A 60 -11.91 24.49 22.15
N PRO A 61 -12.22 24.92 23.39
CA PRO A 61 -12.11 24.05 24.58
C PRO A 61 -12.94 22.76 24.49
N ASP A 62 -13.94 22.73 23.60
CA ASP A 62 -14.80 21.58 23.32
C ASP A 62 -14.24 20.70 22.17
N LEU A 63 -12.98 20.93 21.78
CA LEU A 63 -12.21 20.24 20.73
C LEU A 63 -12.70 20.50 19.29
N GLU A 64 -13.64 21.41 19.10
CA GLU A 64 -14.21 21.73 17.79
C GLU A 64 -13.19 22.58 16.99
N PRO A 65 -12.86 22.22 15.74
CA PRO A 65 -11.86 22.96 14.96
C PRO A 65 -12.39 24.33 14.50
N VAL A 66 -11.54 25.35 14.61
CA VAL A 66 -11.83 26.75 14.24
C VAL A 66 -11.09 27.12 12.95
N PHE A 67 -9.79 26.80 12.90
CA PHE A 67 -8.91 27.16 11.81
C PHE A 67 -7.74 26.17 11.76
N GLY A 68 -7.17 25.95 10.58
CA GLY A 68 -6.00 25.09 10.46
C GLY A 68 -5.30 25.28 9.12
N GLY A 69 -4.09 24.72 9.05
CA GLY A 69 -3.26 24.75 7.86
C GLY A 69 -2.00 23.92 8.07
N THR A 70 -1.15 23.93 7.04
CA THR A 70 0.05 23.12 7.01
C THR A 70 1.27 23.93 7.47
N TYR A 71 2.14 24.32 6.53
CA TYR A 71 3.32 25.12 6.77
C TYR A 71 3.00 26.63 6.72
N TRP A 72 3.39 27.35 7.77
CA TRP A 72 3.46 28.81 7.77
C TRP A 72 4.91 29.22 8.07
N PRO A 73 5.50 30.13 7.28
CA PRO A 73 6.87 30.58 7.51
C PRO A 73 7.00 31.23 8.88
N GLY A 74 8.13 31.01 9.54
CA GLY A 74 8.42 31.68 10.80
C GLY A 74 8.87 33.14 10.60
N PRO A 75 8.93 33.95 11.68
CA PRO A 75 9.36 35.35 11.59
C PRO A 75 10.79 35.55 11.07
N THR A 76 11.60 34.50 11.15
CA THR A 76 13.00 34.47 10.70
C THR A 76 13.19 33.78 9.36
N SER A 77 12.11 33.38 8.68
CA SER A 77 12.18 32.65 7.42
C SER A 77 12.84 33.47 6.33
N GLN A 78 13.75 32.84 5.57
CA GLN A 78 14.41 33.44 4.41
C GLN A 78 13.77 33.01 3.08
N THR A 79 12.79 32.10 3.11
CA THR A 79 12.06 31.71 1.90
C THR A 79 11.36 32.93 1.33
N THR A 80 11.56 33.21 0.04
CA THR A 80 10.95 34.35 -0.66
C THR A 80 9.45 34.37 -0.36
N PRO A 81 8.93 35.38 0.36
CA PRO A 81 7.51 35.50 0.55
C PRO A 81 6.89 35.69 -0.84
N PHE A 82 5.90 34.88 -1.20
CA PHE A 82 4.88 35.42 -2.09
C PHE A 82 4.35 36.69 -1.39
N GLU A 83 4.18 37.80 -2.12
CA GLU A 83 3.96 39.16 -1.55
C GLU A 83 2.82 39.26 -0.52
N ASP A 84 1.95 38.26 -0.40
CA ASP A 84 0.79 38.21 0.49
C ASP A 84 0.81 37.11 1.58
N GLN A 85 1.91 36.38 1.79
CA GLN A 85 1.93 35.27 2.75
C GLN A 85 2.06 35.75 4.21
N VAL A 86 1.06 35.42 5.05
CA VAL A 86 1.07 35.73 6.48
C VAL A 86 1.98 34.72 7.20
N ASP A 87 2.92 35.23 8.00
CA ASP A 87 3.79 34.41 8.84
C ASP A 87 3.04 33.78 10.03
N PHE A 88 3.67 32.80 10.69
CA PHE A 88 3.02 32.10 11.79
C PHE A 88 2.63 33.04 12.95
N LEU A 89 3.45 34.06 13.22
CA LEU A 89 3.16 35.06 14.24
C LEU A 89 1.91 35.90 13.90
N GLY A 90 1.75 36.29 12.64
CA GLY A 90 0.57 36.97 12.13
C GLY A 90 -0.69 36.11 12.24
N ILE A 91 -0.59 34.81 11.95
CA ILE A 91 -1.69 33.85 12.15
C ILE A 91 -2.11 33.81 13.63
N LEU A 92 -1.15 33.64 14.56
CA LEU A 92 -1.42 33.60 16.00
C LEU A 92 -2.08 34.87 16.52
N ASN A 93 -1.56 36.04 16.14
CA ASN A 93 -2.10 37.33 16.57
C ASN A 93 -3.54 37.55 16.05
N LYS A 94 -3.79 37.18 14.80
CA LYS A 94 -5.12 37.30 14.19
C LYS A 94 -6.13 36.39 14.88
N LEU A 95 -5.77 35.14 15.15
CA LEU A 95 -6.64 34.18 15.82
C LEU A 95 -6.92 34.58 17.27
N SER A 96 -5.91 35.05 18.01
CA SER A 96 -6.09 35.56 19.37
C SER A 96 -7.08 36.74 19.42
N THR A 97 -6.95 37.67 18.47
CA THR A 97 -7.85 38.83 18.36
C THR A 97 -9.28 38.39 18.04
N VAL A 98 -9.45 37.53 17.02
CA VAL A 98 -10.76 37.04 16.60
C VAL A 98 -11.44 36.25 17.72
N TRP A 99 -10.72 35.40 18.45
CA TRP A 99 -11.27 34.67 19.59
C TRP A 99 -11.74 35.61 20.70
N ARG A 100 -10.92 36.59 21.10
CA ARG A 100 -11.25 37.53 22.19
C ARG A 100 -12.44 38.42 21.83
N GLU A 101 -12.54 38.86 20.58
CA GLU A 101 -13.54 39.84 20.15
C GLU A 101 -14.82 39.18 19.61
N GLN A 102 -14.74 37.95 19.12
CA GLN A 102 -15.83 37.25 18.42
C GLN A 102 -15.98 35.78 18.86
N GLU A 103 -15.69 35.45 20.14
CA GLU A 103 -15.74 34.07 20.66
C GLU A 103 -17.01 33.31 20.25
N GLN A 104 -18.18 33.94 20.43
CA GLN A 104 -19.47 33.30 20.14
C GLN A 104 -19.61 32.93 18.65
N ARG A 105 -19.04 33.75 17.77
CA ARG A 105 -19.01 33.46 16.34
C ARG A 105 -18.09 32.28 16.04
N CYS A 106 -16.88 32.26 16.59
CA CYS A 106 -15.96 31.12 16.44
C CYS A 106 -16.63 29.81 16.86
N ARG A 107 -17.29 29.79 18.02
CA ARG A 107 -18.02 28.60 18.50
C ARG A 107 -19.17 28.19 17.58
N SER A 108 -19.91 29.16 17.05
CA SER A 108 -21.01 28.87 16.11
C SER A 108 -20.49 28.30 14.79
N ASP A 109 -19.45 28.92 14.23
CA ASP A 109 -18.86 28.52 12.95
C ASP A 109 -18.20 27.13 13.08
N SER A 110 -17.48 26.86 14.17
CA SER A 110 -16.90 25.54 14.47
C SER A 110 -17.95 24.43 14.60
N LYS A 111 -19.07 24.70 15.27
CA LYS A 111 -20.19 23.73 15.37
C LYS A 111 -20.78 23.42 14.01
N GLN A 112 -20.99 24.44 13.19
CA GLN A 112 -21.55 24.27 11.85
C GLN A 112 -20.61 23.43 10.97
N ILE A 113 -19.29 23.69 11.01
CA ILE A 113 -18.32 22.89 10.26
C ILE A 113 -18.25 21.46 10.80
N LEU A 114 -18.30 21.27 12.12
CA LEU A 114 -18.31 19.93 12.72
C LEU A 114 -19.57 19.14 12.34
N GLU A 115 -20.74 19.79 12.27
CA GLU A 115 -21.98 19.16 11.77
C GLU A 115 -21.84 18.75 10.30
N GLN A 116 -21.22 19.59 9.47
CA GLN A 116 -20.93 19.25 8.06
C GLN A 116 -19.96 18.07 7.94
N LEU A 117 -18.88 18.05 8.73
CA LEU A 117 -17.93 16.93 8.78
C LEU A 117 -18.60 15.64 9.27
N LYS A 118 -19.51 15.74 10.25
CA LYS A 118 -20.31 14.61 10.75
C LYS A 118 -21.25 14.06 9.68
N SER A 119 -21.95 14.92 8.95
CA SER A 119 -22.80 14.50 7.82
C SER A 119 -21.96 13.77 6.78
N PHE A 120 -20.84 14.38 6.37
CA PHE A 120 -19.90 13.82 5.40
C PHE A 120 -19.31 12.47 5.82
N ALA A 121 -18.96 12.31 7.09
CA ALA A 121 -18.41 11.06 7.61
C ALA A 121 -19.47 9.97 7.88
N ALA A 122 -20.71 10.34 8.21
CA ALA A 122 -21.78 9.39 8.51
C ALA A 122 -22.47 8.86 7.25
N GLU A 123 -22.63 9.72 6.24
CA GLU A 123 -23.33 9.41 4.99
C GLU A 123 -22.41 8.75 3.96
N GLY A 124 -21.11 8.67 4.24
CA GLY A 124 -20.11 8.57 3.18
C GLY A 124 -20.08 9.87 2.37
N THR A 125 -18.99 10.12 1.67
CA THR A 125 -18.72 11.32 0.86
C THR A 125 -19.89 11.70 -0.07
N PHE A 126 -20.78 10.75 -0.41
CA PHE A 126 -21.89 10.90 -1.35
C PHE A 126 -23.22 10.23 -0.93
N GLY A 127 -23.52 10.11 0.36
CA GLY A 127 -24.72 9.41 0.81
C GLY A 127 -26.04 9.94 0.22
N GLY A 128 -26.86 9.00 -0.28
CA GLY A 128 -28.29 9.21 -0.57
C GLY A 128 -28.68 9.45 -2.03
N ARG A 129 -27.77 9.36 -3.02
CA ARG A 129 -28.12 9.62 -4.44
C ARG A 129 -28.44 8.41 -5.31
N LEU A 130 -28.22 7.18 -4.83
CA LEU A 130 -28.58 5.98 -5.58
C LEU A 130 -29.77 5.32 -4.89
N GLY A 131 -30.92 5.44 -5.56
CA GLY A 131 -32.22 5.00 -5.06
C GLY A 131 -32.32 3.49 -4.89
N GLU A 132 -33.41 3.08 -4.25
CA GLU A 132 -33.88 1.68 -4.19
C GLU A 132 -33.78 1.03 -5.59
N GLY A 133 -32.73 0.24 -5.81
CA GLY A 133 -32.45 -0.43 -7.10
C GLY A 133 -30.98 -0.60 -7.52
N ALA A 134 -29.99 -0.45 -6.64
CA ALA A 134 -28.58 -0.68 -7.01
C ALA A 134 -28.23 -2.19 -6.96
N ASP A 135 -27.70 -2.73 -8.05
CA ASP A 135 -27.21 -4.12 -8.15
C ASP A 135 -25.93 -4.39 -7.34
N GLY A 136 -25.45 -3.43 -6.52
CA GLY A 136 -24.22 -3.48 -5.72
C GLY A 136 -22.95 -3.16 -6.53
N LEU A 137 -21.79 -3.11 -5.86
CA LEU A 137 -20.48 -2.95 -6.52
C LEU A 137 -20.16 -4.11 -7.48
N ASP A 138 -19.81 -3.81 -8.72
CA ASP A 138 -19.57 -4.82 -9.77
C ASP A 138 -18.13 -4.79 -10.31
N ILE A 139 -17.74 -5.86 -11.01
CA ILE A 139 -16.39 -6.09 -11.51
C ILE A 139 -15.98 -5.10 -12.62
N GLU A 140 -16.92 -4.41 -13.25
CA GLU A 140 -16.70 -3.31 -14.20
C GLU A 140 -15.90 -2.15 -13.56
N LEU A 141 -15.98 -1.97 -12.24
CA LEU A 141 -15.20 -0.96 -11.52
C LEU A 141 -13.69 -1.20 -11.62
N LEU A 142 -13.26 -2.45 -11.84
CA LEU A 142 -11.86 -2.75 -12.07
C LEU A 142 -11.39 -2.19 -13.43
N GLU A 143 -12.26 -2.17 -14.44
CA GLU A 143 -11.96 -1.55 -15.73
C GLU A 143 -11.82 -0.03 -15.57
N GLU A 144 -12.78 0.62 -14.90
CA GLU A 144 -12.76 2.06 -14.66
C GLU A 144 -11.52 2.52 -13.88
N ALA A 145 -11.17 1.81 -12.79
CA ALA A 145 -9.94 2.08 -12.04
C ALA A 145 -8.69 1.92 -12.90
N ASN A 146 -8.63 0.86 -13.73
CA ASN A 146 -7.51 0.63 -14.63
C ASN A 146 -7.37 1.71 -15.71
N GLN A 147 -8.47 2.14 -16.32
CA GLN A 147 -8.50 3.23 -17.30
C GLN A 147 -8.01 4.54 -16.68
N HIS A 148 -8.42 4.84 -15.44
CA HIS A 148 -7.92 6.01 -14.73
C HIS A 148 -6.39 5.95 -14.53
N PHE A 149 -5.86 4.82 -14.04
CA PHE A 149 -4.41 4.67 -13.86
C PHE A 149 -3.66 4.75 -15.20
N ALA A 150 -4.21 4.19 -16.27
CA ALA A 150 -3.63 4.32 -17.60
C ALA A 150 -3.57 5.78 -18.08
N SER A 151 -4.59 6.60 -17.77
CA SER A 151 -4.63 8.01 -18.15
C SER A 151 -3.63 8.90 -17.39
N THR A 152 -3.24 8.49 -16.18
CA THR A 152 -2.34 9.26 -15.29
C THR A 152 -0.91 8.72 -15.26
N PHE A 153 -0.64 7.62 -15.96
CA PHE A 153 0.66 6.95 -15.98
C PHE A 153 1.73 7.78 -16.71
N ASP A 154 2.85 8.02 -16.03
CA ASP A 154 4.02 8.63 -16.64
C ASP A 154 4.84 7.55 -17.37
N SER A 155 4.63 7.42 -18.67
CA SER A 155 5.36 6.45 -19.50
C SER A 155 6.88 6.71 -19.60
N LYS A 156 7.34 7.94 -19.35
CA LYS A 156 8.77 8.30 -19.42
C LYS A 156 9.50 7.85 -18.16
N ASN A 157 8.93 8.15 -17.00
CA ASN A 157 9.58 7.96 -15.71
C ASN A 157 8.98 6.84 -14.86
N GLY A 158 7.86 6.25 -15.26
CA GLY A 158 7.05 5.40 -14.39
C GLY A 158 6.34 6.19 -13.29
N GLY A 159 5.43 5.54 -12.58
CA GLY A 159 4.55 6.16 -11.58
C GLY A 159 3.35 6.87 -12.19
N PHE A 160 2.64 7.59 -11.33
CA PHE A 160 1.40 8.27 -11.66
C PHE A 160 1.45 9.72 -11.21
N GLY A 161 0.90 10.63 -12.01
CA GLY A 161 0.88 12.06 -11.70
C GLY A 161 2.24 12.77 -11.86
N SER A 162 2.31 13.99 -11.33
CA SER A 162 3.49 14.87 -11.39
C SER A 162 4.40 14.73 -10.14
N ALA A 163 5.47 15.52 -10.09
CA ALA A 163 6.26 15.72 -8.88
C ALA A 163 5.45 16.47 -7.79
N PRO A 164 5.65 16.18 -6.49
CA PRO A 164 6.44 15.05 -5.95
C PRO A 164 5.75 13.70 -6.20
N LYS A 165 6.53 12.63 -6.39
CA LYS A 165 6.03 11.28 -6.69
C LYS A 165 6.17 10.32 -5.52
N PHE A 166 5.08 9.60 -5.25
CA PHE A 166 5.01 8.56 -4.22
C PHE A 166 4.98 7.15 -4.83
N PRO A 167 5.56 6.14 -4.16
CA PRO A 167 5.49 4.74 -4.58
C PRO A 167 4.08 4.19 -4.83
N THR A 168 3.10 4.58 -4.00
CA THR A 168 1.69 4.12 -4.05
C THR A 168 1.50 2.59 -4.18
N PRO A 169 1.98 1.77 -3.22
CA PRO A 169 1.99 0.32 -3.36
C PRO A 169 0.61 -0.33 -3.59
N SER A 170 -0.47 0.19 -2.99
CA SER A 170 -1.83 -0.31 -3.22
C SER A 170 -2.25 -0.26 -4.69
N LYS A 171 -1.90 0.83 -5.39
CA LYS A 171 -2.17 1.01 -6.84
C LYS A 171 -1.38 -0.01 -7.66
N LEU A 172 -0.09 -0.16 -7.35
CA LEU A 172 0.78 -1.12 -8.03
C LEU A 172 0.33 -2.57 -7.79
N SER A 173 -0.08 -2.90 -6.57
CA SER A 173 -0.64 -4.21 -6.24
C SER A 173 -1.90 -4.47 -7.08
N PHE A 174 -2.84 -3.53 -7.16
CA PHE A 174 -4.04 -3.67 -7.98
C PHE A 174 -3.70 -3.99 -9.45
N LEU A 175 -2.80 -3.21 -10.06
CA LEU A 175 -2.41 -3.39 -11.46
C LEU A 175 -1.75 -4.75 -11.74
N LEU A 176 -0.94 -5.27 -10.80
CA LEU A 176 -0.34 -6.60 -10.92
C LEU A 176 -1.39 -7.73 -10.78
N ARG A 177 -2.47 -7.50 -10.02
CA ARG A 177 -3.51 -8.52 -9.77
C ARG A 177 -4.50 -8.67 -10.93
N LEU A 178 -4.73 -7.63 -11.74
CA LEU A 178 -5.76 -7.65 -12.80
C LEU A 178 -5.64 -8.87 -13.72
N GLY A 179 -4.43 -9.18 -14.19
CA GLY A 179 -4.18 -10.33 -15.05
C GLY A 179 -4.18 -11.69 -14.35
N GLN A 180 -4.46 -11.75 -13.04
CA GLN A 180 -4.45 -12.96 -12.21
C GLN A 180 -5.84 -13.35 -11.69
N TYR A 181 -6.85 -12.50 -11.90
CA TYR A 181 -8.22 -12.81 -11.58
C TYR A 181 -8.83 -13.87 -12.52
N PRO A 182 -9.97 -14.48 -12.16
CA PRO A 182 -10.69 -15.40 -13.04
C PRO A 182 -10.99 -14.80 -14.42
N SER A 183 -11.16 -15.65 -15.43
CA SER A 183 -11.33 -15.23 -16.83
C SER A 183 -12.44 -14.21 -17.03
N VAL A 184 -13.53 -14.31 -16.25
CA VAL A 184 -14.65 -13.35 -16.28
C VAL A 184 -14.17 -11.91 -16.04
N VAL A 185 -13.26 -11.69 -15.08
CA VAL A 185 -12.70 -10.35 -14.82
C VAL A 185 -11.79 -9.92 -15.96
N ILE A 186 -10.98 -10.84 -16.50
CA ILE A 186 -10.08 -10.56 -17.63
C ILE A 186 -10.89 -10.21 -18.90
N ASP A 187 -12.05 -10.83 -19.10
CA ASP A 187 -12.94 -10.58 -20.21
C ASP A 187 -13.63 -9.21 -20.09
N VAL A 188 -13.98 -8.78 -18.87
CA VAL A 188 -14.53 -7.43 -18.59
C VAL A 188 -13.48 -6.35 -18.78
N VAL A 189 -12.32 -6.48 -18.13
CA VAL A 189 -11.25 -5.46 -18.18
C VAL A 189 -10.56 -5.44 -19.54
N GLY A 190 -10.50 -6.59 -20.22
CA GLY A 190 -9.76 -6.77 -21.47
C GLY A 190 -8.35 -7.31 -21.23
N ALA A 191 -8.04 -8.44 -21.87
CA ALA A 191 -6.74 -9.09 -21.72
C ALA A 191 -5.55 -8.20 -22.15
N ALA A 192 -5.75 -7.27 -23.08
CA ALA A 192 -4.73 -6.30 -23.48
C ALA A 192 -4.48 -5.26 -22.38
N ASP A 193 -5.55 -4.77 -21.76
CA ASP A 193 -5.49 -3.78 -20.69
C ASP A 193 -4.94 -4.37 -19.40
N CYS A 194 -5.24 -5.63 -19.08
CA CYS A 194 -4.58 -6.36 -17.98
C CYS A 194 -3.07 -6.48 -18.20
N ARG A 195 -2.60 -6.72 -19.43
CA ARG A 195 -1.16 -6.74 -19.74
C ARG A 195 -0.55 -5.34 -19.67
N ASN A 196 -1.28 -4.32 -20.09
CA ASN A 196 -0.85 -2.93 -19.97
C ASN A 196 -0.70 -2.53 -18.49
N ALA A 197 -1.67 -2.90 -17.64
CA ALA A 197 -1.62 -2.71 -16.19
C ALA A 197 -0.35 -3.29 -15.57
N GLN A 198 -0.05 -4.55 -15.87
CA GLN A 198 1.19 -5.20 -15.43
C GLN A 198 2.44 -4.45 -15.94
N THR A 199 2.42 -3.97 -17.18
CA THR A 199 3.52 -3.20 -17.77
C THR A 199 3.73 -1.87 -17.04
N MET A 200 2.67 -1.15 -16.70
CA MET A 200 2.73 0.09 -15.93
C MET A 200 3.36 -0.14 -14.55
N ALA A 201 2.89 -1.18 -13.84
CA ALA A 201 3.41 -1.52 -12.53
C ALA A 201 4.90 -1.92 -12.57
N VAL A 202 5.27 -2.86 -13.45
CA VAL A 202 6.66 -3.32 -13.57
C VAL A 202 7.60 -2.19 -14.04
N THR A 203 7.15 -1.33 -14.94
CA THR A 203 7.94 -0.17 -15.39
C THR A 203 8.18 0.79 -14.24
N THR A 204 7.16 1.09 -13.44
CA THR A 204 7.27 1.94 -12.25
C THR A 204 8.26 1.37 -11.25
N LEU A 205 8.12 0.08 -10.89
CA LEU A 205 9.01 -0.61 -9.95
C LEU A 205 10.47 -0.59 -10.42
N LYS A 206 10.73 -0.79 -11.72
CA LYS A 206 12.09 -0.71 -12.27
C LYS A 206 12.67 0.70 -12.24
N LYS A 207 11.84 1.72 -12.52
CA LYS A 207 12.26 3.11 -12.49
C LYS A 207 12.61 3.55 -11.07
N MET A 208 11.78 3.18 -10.09
CA MET A 208 12.09 3.39 -8.68
C MET A 208 13.34 2.64 -8.23
N ALA A 209 13.48 1.35 -8.59
CA ALA A 209 14.62 0.52 -8.19
C ALA A 209 15.97 1.06 -8.70
N ARG A 210 15.95 1.82 -9.80
CA ARG A 210 17.13 2.47 -10.38
C ARG A 210 17.28 3.93 -9.94
N GLY A 211 16.21 4.57 -9.48
CA GLY A 211 16.22 5.97 -9.05
C GLY A 211 17.00 6.22 -7.77
N GLY A 212 17.14 7.49 -7.40
CA GLY A 212 17.72 7.93 -6.13
C GLY A 212 16.81 7.70 -4.92
N ILE A 213 15.51 7.42 -5.15
CA ILE A 213 14.60 6.96 -4.10
C ILE A 213 15.02 5.64 -3.44
N HIS A 214 15.81 4.83 -4.14
CA HIS A 214 16.39 3.60 -3.61
C HIS A 214 17.79 3.87 -3.06
N ASP A 215 18.04 3.57 -1.78
CA ASP A 215 19.38 3.70 -1.20
C ASP A 215 20.28 2.56 -1.68
N HIS A 216 21.00 2.81 -2.77
CA HIS A 216 21.88 1.82 -3.39
C HIS A 216 22.99 1.32 -2.47
N ILE A 217 23.36 2.02 -1.39
CA ILE A 217 24.47 1.64 -0.50
C ILE A 217 23.97 0.96 0.77
N GLY A 218 22.83 1.42 1.30
CA GLY A 218 22.24 0.98 2.56
C GLY A 218 20.99 0.14 2.46
N ASN A 219 20.49 -0.12 1.25
CA ASN A 219 19.23 -0.80 0.97
C ASN A 219 17.98 0.02 1.40
N GLY A 220 16.82 -0.41 0.93
CA GLY A 220 15.52 0.18 1.26
C GLY A 220 15.22 1.47 0.50
N PHE A 221 13.97 1.88 0.56
CA PHE A 221 13.42 3.02 -0.16
C PHE A 221 13.11 4.17 0.77
N ALA A 222 13.42 5.37 0.30
CA ALA A 222 12.90 6.62 0.83
C ALA A 222 11.40 6.75 0.53
N ARG A 223 10.70 7.55 1.33
CA ARG A 223 9.24 7.67 1.35
C ARG A 223 8.66 8.18 0.04
N TYR A 224 9.28 9.19 -0.56
CA TYR A 224 8.85 9.76 -1.83
C TYR A 224 10.01 10.44 -2.56
N SER A 225 9.79 10.76 -3.84
CA SER A 225 10.70 11.53 -4.67
C SER A 225 10.19 12.95 -4.85
N VAL A 226 11.04 13.94 -4.57
CA VAL A 226 10.78 15.35 -4.89
C VAL A 226 10.66 15.54 -6.40
N THR A 227 11.47 14.83 -7.18
CA THR A 227 11.46 14.91 -8.66
C THR A 227 10.60 13.83 -9.30
N ALA A 228 10.11 14.10 -10.52
CA ALA A 228 9.24 13.17 -11.26
C ALA A 228 9.97 11.94 -11.82
N ASP A 229 11.31 11.98 -11.92
CA ASP A 229 12.14 10.91 -12.47
C ASP A 229 12.76 10.00 -11.40
N TRP A 230 12.31 10.13 -10.14
CA TRP A 230 12.78 9.37 -8.98
C TRP A 230 14.22 9.67 -8.55
N SER A 231 14.83 10.76 -9.05
CA SER A 231 16.25 11.07 -8.84
C SER A 231 16.55 11.67 -7.46
N LEU A 232 15.67 12.52 -6.92
CA LEU A 232 15.88 13.21 -5.64
C LEU A 232 14.82 12.76 -4.63
N PRO A 233 15.17 11.96 -3.62
CA PRO A 233 14.25 11.58 -2.56
C PRO A 233 14.07 12.67 -1.51
N HIS A 234 12.95 12.59 -0.79
CA HIS A 234 12.91 13.01 0.60
C HIS A 234 13.37 11.82 1.46
N PHE A 235 14.54 11.92 2.08
CA PHE A 235 15.35 10.76 2.50
C PHE A 235 14.80 9.94 3.68
N GLU A 236 13.68 10.33 4.29
CA GLU A 236 12.99 9.55 5.32
C GLU A 236 12.62 8.16 4.80
N LYS A 237 12.86 7.10 5.59
CA LYS A 237 12.48 5.73 5.24
C LYS A 237 11.50 5.17 6.26
N MET A 238 10.29 4.85 5.80
CA MET A 238 9.23 4.32 6.65
C MET A 238 9.14 2.79 6.56
N LEU A 239 8.80 2.15 7.68
CA LEU A 239 8.55 0.70 7.75
C LEU A 239 7.42 0.28 6.80
N TYR A 240 6.26 0.97 6.86
CA TYR A 240 5.08 0.58 6.07
C TYR A 240 5.31 0.74 4.56
N ASP A 241 6.10 1.73 4.12
CA ASP A 241 6.41 1.90 2.69
C ASP A 241 7.27 0.75 2.19
N ASN A 242 8.34 0.42 2.91
CA ASN A 242 9.24 -0.68 2.55
C ASN A 242 8.55 -2.05 2.64
N ALA A 243 7.74 -2.29 3.68
CA ALA A 243 7.01 -3.55 3.84
C ALA A 243 5.98 -3.77 2.72
N GLN A 244 5.23 -2.73 2.33
CA GLN A 244 4.31 -2.81 1.20
C GLN A 244 5.06 -3.00 -0.13
N LEU A 245 6.17 -2.29 -0.34
CA LEU A 245 7.01 -2.46 -1.53
C LEU A 245 7.56 -3.88 -1.63
N LEU A 246 7.96 -4.51 -0.52
CA LEU A 246 8.42 -5.90 -0.51
C LEU A 246 7.36 -6.84 -1.08
N HIS A 247 6.08 -6.71 -0.70
CA HIS A 247 5.00 -7.48 -1.29
C HIS A 247 4.88 -7.27 -2.79
N VAL A 248 4.89 -6.01 -3.24
CA VAL A 248 4.66 -5.66 -4.65
C VAL A 248 5.84 -6.08 -5.53
N TYR A 249 7.08 -5.90 -5.09
CA TYR A 249 8.27 -6.39 -5.80
C TYR A 249 8.30 -7.92 -5.88
N LEU A 250 7.87 -8.60 -4.82
CA LEU A 250 7.74 -10.06 -4.81
C LEU A 250 6.72 -10.54 -5.85
N ASP A 251 5.54 -9.94 -5.88
CA ASP A 251 4.50 -10.26 -6.88
C ASP A 251 4.97 -9.96 -8.31
N ALA A 252 5.64 -8.82 -8.52
CA ALA A 252 6.21 -8.46 -9.80
C ALA A 252 7.30 -9.44 -10.26
N PHE A 253 8.14 -9.94 -9.34
CA PHE A 253 9.10 -11.02 -9.61
C PHE A 253 8.39 -12.33 -9.95
N LEU A 254 7.36 -12.73 -9.21
CA LEU A 254 6.64 -13.97 -9.48
C LEU A 254 5.96 -13.97 -10.86
N LEU A 255 5.50 -12.79 -11.31
CA LEU A 255 4.87 -12.58 -12.61
C LEU A 255 5.87 -12.52 -13.77
N SER A 256 6.96 -11.77 -13.60
CA SER A 256 7.92 -11.49 -14.69
C SER A 256 9.14 -12.40 -14.71
N ARG A 257 9.46 -13.02 -13.57
CA ARG A 257 10.72 -13.73 -13.28
C ARG A 257 11.97 -12.90 -13.50
N ASP A 258 11.85 -11.58 -13.40
CA ASP A 258 12.95 -10.65 -13.56
C ASP A 258 13.88 -10.66 -12.33
N ALA A 259 15.17 -10.97 -12.57
CA ALA A 259 16.19 -11.05 -11.53
C ALA A 259 16.48 -9.68 -10.87
N GLU A 260 16.26 -8.56 -11.56
CA GLU A 260 16.41 -7.23 -10.98
C GLU A 260 15.39 -7.00 -9.87
N LEU A 261 14.13 -7.40 -10.10
CA LEU A 261 13.06 -7.28 -9.10
C LEU A 261 13.31 -8.21 -7.91
N LEU A 262 13.81 -9.43 -8.15
CA LEU A 262 14.24 -10.32 -7.07
C LEU A 262 15.39 -9.71 -6.26
N GLY A 263 16.34 -9.04 -6.92
CA GLY A 263 17.41 -8.30 -6.26
C GLY A 263 16.86 -7.26 -5.27
N VAL A 264 15.80 -6.53 -5.65
CA VAL A 264 15.13 -5.56 -4.78
C VAL A 264 14.37 -6.24 -3.63
N VAL A 265 13.80 -7.43 -3.84
CA VAL A 265 13.20 -8.22 -2.73
C VAL A 265 14.25 -8.53 -1.66
N TYR A 266 15.45 -8.96 -2.05
CA TYR A 266 16.55 -9.18 -1.10
C TYR A 266 17.02 -7.88 -0.43
N ASP A 267 17.07 -6.80 -1.19
CA ASP A 267 17.48 -5.48 -0.73
C ASP A 267 16.56 -4.99 0.41
N ILE A 268 15.25 -4.89 0.14
CA ILE A 268 14.26 -4.46 1.14
C ILE A 268 14.24 -5.41 2.34
N SER A 269 14.24 -6.73 2.10
CA SER A 269 14.25 -7.71 3.19
C SER A 269 15.45 -7.53 4.10
N THR A 270 16.63 -7.26 3.53
CA THR A 270 17.85 -6.98 4.29
C THR A 270 17.67 -5.72 5.13
N TYR A 271 17.23 -4.61 4.53
CA TYR A 271 16.97 -3.36 5.26
C TYR A 271 16.05 -3.57 6.47
N LEU A 272 14.93 -4.27 6.29
CA LEU A 272 13.99 -4.54 7.39
C LEU A 272 14.65 -5.29 8.55
N ILE A 273 15.43 -6.34 8.26
CA ILE A 273 15.99 -7.20 9.31
C ILE A 273 17.31 -6.71 9.90
N THR A 274 18.03 -5.80 9.23
CA THR A 274 19.30 -5.25 9.73
C THR A 274 19.16 -3.89 10.37
N ASP A 275 18.32 -3.02 9.80
CA ASP A 275 18.30 -1.60 10.13
C ASP A 275 17.10 -1.22 10.98
N LEU A 276 15.94 -1.82 10.72
CA LEU A 276 14.72 -1.57 11.47
C LEU A 276 14.40 -2.62 12.54
N ALA A 277 15.08 -3.77 12.54
CA ALA A 277 14.76 -4.84 13.48
C ALA A 277 15.15 -4.50 14.93
N HIS A 278 14.18 -4.61 15.84
CA HIS A 278 14.44 -4.53 17.26
C HIS A 278 15.01 -5.87 17.79
N PRO A 279 16.07 -5.88 18.63
CA PRO A 279 16.72 -7.12 19.06
C PRO A 279 15.83 -8.12 19.81
N ALA A 280 14.77 -7.65 20.50
CA ALA A 280 13.82 -8.56 21.16
C ALA A 280 12.72 -9.07 20.21
N GLY A 281 12.56 -8.45 19.04
CA GLY A 281 11.46 -8.69 18.10
C GLY A 281 10.70 -7.40 17.80
N GLY A 282 10.00 -7.39 16.67
CA GLY A 282 9.37 -6.21 16.09
C GLY A 282 10.33 -5.37 15.25
N PHE A 283 9.78 -4.38 14.58
CA PHE A 283 10.47 -3.44 13.70
C PHE A 283 10.12 -2.02 14.12
N TYR A 284 11.15 -1.17 14.16
CA TYR A 284 11.05 0.27 14.37
C TYR A 284 10.31 0.95 13.22
N SER A 285 9.74 2.11 13.52
CA SER A 285 8.73 2.76 12.68
C SER A 285 9.35 3.47 11.47
N SER A 286 10.50 4.14 11.65
CA SER A 286 11.19 4.84 10.56
C SER A 286 12.66 5.18 10.84
N GLU A 287 13.35 5.63 9.79
CA GLU A 287 14.64 6.33 9.81
C GLU A 287 14.42 7.77 9.32
N ASP A 288 14.87 8.77 10.10
CA ASP A 288 14.73 10.21 9.81
C ASP A 288 15.42 10.61 8.49
N ALA A 289 14.96 11.68 7.85
CA ALA A 289 15.61 12.22 6.64
C ALA A 289 16.91 12.96 6.96
N ASP A 290 16.96 13.56 8.15
CA ASP A 290 18.02 14.49 8.55
C ASP A 290 19.09 13.81 9.38
N SER A 291 20.35 14.16 9.10
CA SER A 291 21.50 13.70 9.89
C SER A 291 22.59 14.75 9.95
N LEU A 292 23.48 14.61 10.94
CA LEU A 292 24.69 15.43 10.99
C LEU A 292 25.64 15.00 9.87
N TYR A 293 26.20 15.95 9.15
CA TYR A 293 27.18 15.65 8.11
C TYR A 293 28.44 15.00 8.69
N ARG A 294 28.92 15.48 9.84
CA ARG A 294 30.03 14.87 10.60
C ARG A 294 29.74 14.84 12.10
N LYS A 295 30.43 13.93 12.80
CA LYS A 295 30.45 13.90 14.27
C LYS A 295 30.98 15.23 14.80
N GLY A 296 30.15 15.93 15.58
CA GLY A 296 30.47 17.22 16.19
C GLY A 296 29.87 18.44 15.50
N ASP A 297 29.20 18.26 14.34
CA ASP A 297 28.39 19.32 13.76
C ASP A 297 27.17 19.62 14.66
N SER A 298 26.69 20.87 14.62
CA SER A 298 25.54 21.33 15.41
C SER A 298 24.22 21.36 14.62
N GLU A 299 24.30 21.30 13.29
CA GLU A 299 23.15 21.39 12.40
C GLU A 299 23.04 20.10 11.58
N LYS A 300 21.83 19.53 11.56
CA LYS A 300 21.51 18.44 10.64
C LYS A 300 21.20 19.01 9.26
N ARG A 301 21.32 18.18 8.23
CA ARG A 301 20.91 18.47 6.85
C ARG A 301 20.15 17.29 6.28
N GLU A 302 19.22 17.57 5.38
CA GLU A 302 18.49 16.53 4.68
C GLU A 302 19.48 15.68 3.86
N GLY A 303 19.34 14.35 3.94
CA GLY A 303 20.11 13.47 3.08
C GLY A 303 21.61 13.33 3.39
N ALA A 304 22.15 14.01 4.41
CA ALA A 304 23.60 14.09 4.66
C ALA A 304 24.30 12.73 4.80
N PHE A 305 23.58 11.72 5.30
CA PHE A 305 24.07 10.35 5.39
C PHE A 305 24.17 9.64 4.03
N TYR A 306 23.36 10.03 3.04
CA TYR A 306 23.14 9.28 1.79
C TYR A 306 23.85 9.88 0.58
N VAL A 307 24.07 11.20 0.55
CA VAL A 307 24.63 11.91 -0.62
C VAL A 307 26.15 11.90 -0.67
N TRP A 308 26.75 12.12 -1.85
CA TRP A 308 28.19 12.02 -2.05
C TRP A 308 28.76 13.19 -2.85
N THR A 309 29.89 13.75 -2.40
CA THR A 309 30.69 14.62 -3.28
C THR A 309 31.53 13.76 -4.22
N LYS A 310 31.80 14.25 -5.43
CA LYS A 310 32.69 13.58 -6.39
C LYS A 310 34.05 13.22 -5.78
N ARG A 311 34.65 14.17 -5.05
CA ARG A 311 35.96 14.00 -4.42
C ARG A 311 35.95 12.91 -3.35
N GLU A 312 34.89 12.81 -2.55
CA GLU A 312 34.76 11.72 -1.57
C GLU A 312 34.65 10.36 -2.28
N PHE A 313 33.85 10.31 -3.35
CA PHE A 313 33.68 9.13 -4.18
C PHE A 313 35.03 8.63 -4.76
N GLU A 314 35.85 9.55 -5.29
CA GLU A 314 37.22 9.31 -5.76
C GLU A 314 38.15 8.79 -4.67
N ASN A 315 38.10 9.40 -3.48
CA ASN A 315 38.95 9.00 -2.37
C ASN A 315 38.64 7.58 -1.88
N VAL A 316 37.37 7.17 -1.88
CA VAL A 316 36.95 5.85 -1.41
C VAL A 316 37.24 4.76 -2.44
N LEU A 317 36.94 5.02 -3.72
CA LEU A 317 36.99 4.00 -4.77
C LEU A 317 38.35 3.90 -5.47
N GLY A 318 39.14 4.97 -5.44
CA GLY A 318 40.41 5.06 -6.16
C GLY A 318 40.24 5.09 -7.69
N SER A 319 41.36 5.29 -8.38
CA SER A 319 41.39 5.65 -9.81
C SER A 319 40.89 4.58 -10.79
N GLN A 320 40.75 3.31 -10.35
CA GLN A 320 40.28 2.23 -11.21
C GLN A 320 38.76 2.05 -11.13
N ALA A 321 38.19 2.00 -9.92
CA ALA A 321 36.77 1.73 -9.73
C ALA A 321 35.91 3.00 -9.89
N GLU A 322 36.45 4.17 -9.54
CA GLU A 322 35.70 5.41 -9.53
C GLU A 322 35.05 5.76 -10.87
N PRO A 323 35.74 5.76 -12.02
CA PRO A 323 35.12 6.19 -13.27
C PRO A 323 33.94 5.30 -13.68
N ILE A 324 34.04 4.01 -13.36
CA ILE A 324 33.01 3.00 -13.65
C ILE A 324 31.80 3.23 -12.75
N LEU A 325 32.00 3.38 -11.44
CA LEU A 325 30.89 3.62 -10.51
C LEU A 325 30.25 5.00 -10.72
N SER A 326 31.01 6.02 -11.11
CA SER A 326 30.44 7.32 -11.44
C SER A 326 29.53 7.26 -12.67
N ALA A 327 29.95 6.54 -13.71
CA ALA A 327 29.13 6.29 -14.90
C ALA A 327 27.93 5.37 -14.61
N PHE A 328 28.04 4.48 -13.61
CA PHE A 328 26.95 3.63 -13.16
C PHE A 328 25.90 4.42 -12.37
N PHE A 329 26.32 5.24 -11.41
CA PHE A 329 25.45 5.92 -10.44
C PHE A 329 25.14 7.40 -10.75
N ASN A 330 25.49 7.88 -11.94
CA ASN A 330 25.28 9.27 -12.35
C ASN A 330 26.00 10.31 -11.47
N VAL A 331 27.25 10.01 -11.06
CA VAL A 331 28.04 10.93 -10.21
C VAL A 331 28.77 11.96 -11.07
N SER A 332 28.51 13.22 -10.78
CA SER A 332 28.97 14.43 -11.45
C SER A 332 29.94 15.24 -10.56
N GLY A 333 30.83 16.00 -11.20
CA GLY A 333 31.80 16.86 -10.51
C GLY A 333 31.18 18.04 -9.75
N HIS A 334 29.99 18.49 -10.17
CA HIS A 334 29.24 19.61 -9.59
C HIS A 334 27.95 19.16 -8.90
N GLY A 335 27.86 17.87 -8.55
CA GLY A 335 26.62 17.27 -8.06
C GLY A 335 25.64 16.94 -9.19
N ASN A 336 24.56 16.24 -8.85
CA ASN A 336 23.52 15.83 -9.79
C ASN A 336 22.11 16.22 -9.37
N VAL A 337 22.00 17.10 -8.38
CA VAL A 337 20.76 17.75 -7.96
C VAL A 337 20.68 19.11 -8.64
N GLU A 338 19.59 19.34 -9.38
CA GLU A 338 19.37 20.63 -10.05
C GLU A 338 19.10 21.74 -9.02
N PRO A 339 19.64 22.96 -9.20
CA PRO A 339 19.48 24.06 -8.24
C PRO A 339 18.03 24.42 -7.91
N GLU A 340 17.10 24.23 -8.85
CA GLU A 340 15.68 24.51 -8.63
C GLU A 340 15.04 23.56 -7.61
N ASN A 341 15.65 22.41 -7.34
CA ASN A 341 15.20 21.42 -6.36
C ASN A 341 15.97 21.51 -5.03
N ASP A 342 16.87 22.49 -4.86
CA ASP A 342 17.70 22.68 -3.67
C ASP A 342 17.49 24.07 -3.06
N ALA A 343 16.27 24.34 -2.62
CA ALA A 343 15.87 25.66 -2.12
C ALA A 343 16.65 26.14 -0.88
N HIS A 344 17.37 25.24 -0.22
CA HIS A 344 18.13 25.49 1.02
C HIS A 344 19.64 25.32 0.85
N ASP A 345 20.15 25.19 -0.39
CA ASP A 345 21.57 24.99 -0.71
C ASP A 345 22.21 23.80 0.04
N GLU A 346 21.43 22.75 0.33
CA GLU A 346 21.87 21.57 1.07
C GLU A 346 22.59 20.55 0.18
N PHE A 347 22.33 20.58 -1.13
CA PHE A 347 22.81 19.61 -2.12
C PHE A 347 23.86 20.16 -3.09
N LEU A 348 24.43 21.34 -2.81
CA LEU A 348 25.56 21.89 -3.56
C LEU A 348 26.74 20.89 -3.62
N ASP A 349 27.19 20.59 -4.84
CA ASP A 349 28.22 19.58 -5.16
C ASP A 349 27.91 18.14 -4.68
N GLN A 350 26.66 17.87 -4.27
CA GLN A 350 26.21 16.56 -3.80
C GLN A 350 25.61 15.72 -4.92
N ASN A 351 25.83 14.42 -4.83
CA ASN A 351 25.29 13.43 -5.75
C ASN A 351 24.37 12.47 -5.00
N VAL A 352 23.14 12.33 -5.50
CA VAL A 352 22.24 11.24 -5.17
C VAL A 352 22.51 10.10 -6.14
N LEU A 353 22.79 8.90 -5.64
CA LEU A 353 23.16 7.78 -6.51
C LEU A 353 21.92 7.24 -7.23
N ALA A 354 21.98 7.15 -8.56
CA ALA A 354 20.93 6.57 -9.38
C ALA A 354 21.54 5.74 -10.52
N ILE A 355 21.03 4.54 -10.76
CA ILE A 355 21.53 3.63 -11.79
C ILE A 355 21.10 4.14 -13.18
N VAL A 356 22.05 4.67 -13.93
CA VAL A 356 21.82 5.20 -15.30
C VAL A 356 22.46 4.35 -16.40
N SER A 357 23.32 3.39 -16.04
CA SER A 357 24.02 2.51 -16.98
C SER A 357 23.94 1.05 -16.54
N THR A 358 23.90 0.12 -17.49
CA THR A 358 23.98 -1.32 -17.19
C THR A 358 25.44 -1.80 -17.15
N PRO A 359 25.75 -2.90 -16.44
CA PRO A 359 27.10 -3.48 -16.47
C PRO A 359 27.60 -3.78 -17.89
N SER A 360 26.73 -4.27 -18.78
CA SER A 360 27.04 -4.54 -20.19
C SER A 360 27.41 -3.29 -21.00
N ALA A 361 26.68 -2.18 -20.77
CA ALA A 361 26.98 -0.90 -21.42
C ALA A 361 28.33 -0.34 -20.95
N LEU A 362 28.60 -0.42 -19.64
CA LEU A 362 29.87 0.00 -19.06
C LEU A 362 31.03 -0.88 -19.53
N ALA A 363 30.83 -2.20 -19.63
CA ALA A 363 31.83 -3.12 -20.17
C ALA A 363 32.27 -2.70 -21.58
N SER A 364 31.29 -2.32 -22.42
CA SER A 364 31.55 -1.79 -23.76
C SER A 364 32.27 -0.43 -23.73
N GLN A 365 31.84 0.49 -22.86
CA GLN A 365 32.43 1.83 -22.72
C GLN A 365 33.89 1.79 -22.25
N PHE A 366 34.21 0.92 -21.30
CA PHE A 366 35.54 0.84 -20.67
C PHE A 366 36.44 -0.24 -21.29
N GLY A 367 35.95 -1.00 -22.27
CA GLY A 367 36.72 -2.07 -22.93
C GLY A 367 37.06 -3.23 -22.00
N MET A 368 36.13 -3.57 -21.10
CA MET A 368 36.29 -4.59 -20.05
C MET A 368 35.30 -5.74 -20.26
N LYS A 369 35.51 -6.86 -19.54
CA LYS A 369 34.49 -7.92 -19.48
C LYS A 369 33.37 -7.52 -18.53
N GLU A 370 32.13 -7.90 -18.85
CA GLU A 370 30.97 -7.58 -18.04
C GLU A 370 31.09 -8.13 -16.61
N GLU A 371 31.63 -9.34 -16.44
CA GLU A 371 31.84 -9.93 -15.11
C GLU A 371 32.81 -9.11 -14.25
N GLU A 372 33.79 -8.46 -14.90
CA GLU A 372 34.74 -7.59 -14.21
C GLU A 372 34.08 -6.29 -13.75
N VAL A 373 33.23 -5.69 -14.59
CA VAL A 373 32.43 -4.52 -14.22
C VAL A 373 31.48 -4.84 -13.07
N VAL A 374 30.78 -5.98 -13.12
CA VAL A 374 29.91 -6.44 -12.03
C VAL A 374 30.69 -6.60 -10.73
N ARG A 375 31.90 -7.19 -10.78
CA ARG A 375 32.78 -7.31 -9.62
C ARG A 375 33.16 -5.93 -9.07
N ILE A 376 33.58 -5.01 -9.93
CA ILE A 376 33.97 -3.64 -9.55
C ILE A 376 32.81 -2.90 -8.89
N ILE A 377 31.59 -2.99 -9.45
CA ILE A 377 30.39 -2.37 -8.86
C ILE A 377 30.14 -2.97 -7.46
N LYS A 378 30.19 -4.30 -7.32
CA LYS A 378 29.95 -4.97 -6.03
C LYS A 378 30.98 -4.55 -4.96
N GLU A 379 32.26 -4.58 -5.30
CA GLU A 379 33.35 -4.18 -4.40
C GLU A 379 33.27 -2.68 -4.06
N GLY A 380 32.96 -1.84 -5.05
CA GLY A 380 32.78 -0.41 -4.86
C GLY A 380 31.60 -0.07 -3.95
N LYS A 381 30.43 -0.71 -4.12
CA LYS A 381 29.29 -0.57 -3.20
C LYS A 381 29.68 -0.94 -1.77
N ALA A 382 30.43 -2.04 -1.58
CA ALA A 382 30.90 -2.46 -0.27
C ALA A 382 31.89 -1.46 0.35
N ALA A 383 32.82 -0.91 -0.44
CA ALA A 383 33.76 0.11 0.01
C ALA A 383 33.05 1.42 0.41
N LEU A 384 32.09 1.88 -0.39
CA LEU A 384 31.25 3.04 -0.08
C LEU A 384 30.46 2.81 1.22
N ARG A 385 29.84 1.63 1.38
CA ARG A 385 29.14 1.30 2.63
C ARG A 385 30.08 1.34 3.83
N ALA A 386 31.23 0.67 3.75
CA ALA A 386 32.20 0.65 4.85
C ALA A 386 32.69 2.05 5.24
N HIS A 387 32.90 2.93 4.26
CA HIS A 387 33.24 4.33 4.51
C HIS A 387 32.09 5.10 5.14
N ARG A 388 30.86 4.97 4.60
CA ARG A 388 29.65 5.64 5.10
C ARG A 388 29.40 5.32 6.57
N GLU A 389 29.38 4.03 6.94
CA GLU A 389 29.13 3.57 8.31
C GLU A 389 30.23 4.00 9.31
N LYS A 390 31.45 4.22 8.82
CA LYS A 390 32.58 4.63 9.66
C LYS A 390 32.59 6.13 9.94
N GLU A 391 32.36 6.94 8.91
CA GLU A 391 32.62 8.39 8.94
C GLU A 391 31.37 9.22 9.19
N ARG A 392 30.17 8.76 8.78
CA ARG A 392 28.93 9.55 8.84
C ARG A 392 28.12 9.25 10.09
N VAL A 393 27.28 10.21 10.47
CA VAL A 393 26.29 10.02 11.53
C VAL A 393 25.03 9.49 10.88
N ARG A 394 24.58 8.31 11.31
CA ARG A 394 23.33 7.71 10.83
C ARG A 394 22.13 8.59 11.25
N PRO A 395 21.09 8.73 10.41
CA PRO A 395 19.86 9.36 10.85
C PRO A 395 19.26 8.63 12.06
N VAL A 396 18.49 9.36 12.85
CA VAL A 396 17.89 8.80 14.07
C VAL A 396 16.76 7.87 13.67
N LEU A 397 16.68 6.72 14.34
CA LEU A 397 15.52 5.83 14.23
C LEU A 397 14.39 6.37 15.09
N ASP A 398 13.18 6.45 14.56
CA ASP A 398 12.00 6.45 15.41
C ASP A 398 11.79 5.00 15.89
N ASP A 399 12.12 4.78 17.16
CA ASP A 399 12.23 3.47 17.77
C ASP A 399 10.89 2.92 18.31
N LYS A 400 9.77 3.55 17.92
CA LYS A 400 8.44 3.01 18.18
C LYS A 400 8.21 1.74 17.36
N ILE A 401 7.63 0.73 18.00
CA ILE A 401 7.08 -0.44 17.32
C ILE A 401 5.56 -0.22 17.24
N VAL A 402 5.08 0.11 16.04
CA VAL A 402 3.65 0.32 15.75
C VAL A 402 3.06 -0.98 15.21
N VAL A 403 1.98 -1.48 15.82
CA VAL A 403 1.40 -2.81 15.48
C VAL A 403 0.94 -2.88 14.04
N SER A 404 0.19 -1.89 13.55
CA SER A 404 -0.30 -1.87 12.17
C SER A 404 0.83 -2.05 11.14
N TRP A 405 1.92 -1.30 11.26
CA TRP A 405 3.05 -1.33 10.32
C TRP A 405 3.86 -2.62 10.44
N ASN A 406 4.00 -3.15 11.65
CA ASN A 406 4.62 -4.45 11.87
C ASN A 406 3.80 -5.60 11.28
N GLY A 407 2.47 -5.50 11.29
CA GLY A 407 1.58 -6.46 10.64
C GLY A 407 1.89 -6.64 9.15
N ILE A 408 2.07 -5.52 8.44
CA ILE A 408 2.49 -5.52 7.02
C ILE A 408 3.87 -6.17 6.85
N ALA A 409 4.84 -5.80 7.70
CA ALA A 409 6.20 -6.34 7.64
C ALA A 409 6.25 -7.86 7.91
N ILE A 410 5.46 -8.35 8.86
CA ILE A 410 5.32 -9.78 9.17
C ILE A 410 4.82 -10.52 7.93
N GLY A 411 3.74 -10.05 7.30
CA GLY A 411 3.20 -10.66 6.09
C GLY A 411 4.21 -10.66 4.95
N ALA A 412 4.90 -9.54 4.73
CA ALA A 412 5.85 -9.38 3.64
C ALA A 412 7.06 -10.32 3.77
N LEU A 413 7.64 -10.43 4.96
CA LEU A 413 8.75 -11.34 5.23
C LEU A 413 8.33 -12.82 5.23
N ALA A 414 7.14 -13.14 5.76
CA ALA A 414 6.59 -14.49 5.72
C ALA A 414 6.40 -14.99 4.29
N ARG A 415 5.74 -14.18 3.44
CA ARG A 415 5.55 -14.48 2.02
C ARG A 415 6.88 -14.61 1.29
N THR A 416 7.81 -13.67 1.52
CA THR A 416 9.14 -13.71 0.89
C THR A 416 9.88 -14.99 1.27
N GLY A 417 9.90 -15.34 2.56
CA GLY A 417 10.52 -16.55 3.06
C GLY A 417 9.96 -17.81 2.41
N ALA A 418 8.63 -17.91 2.29
CA ALA A 418 7.97 -19.05 1.64
C ALA A 418 8.35 -19.17 0.15
N VAL A 419 8.30 -18.07 -0.61
CA VAL A 419 8.62 -18.05 -2.04
C VAL A 419 10.07 -18.49 -2.33
N ILE A 420 11.03 -17.95 -1.57
CA ILE A 420 12.46 -18.19 -1.86
C ILE A 420 12.95 -19.52 -1.28
N LYS A 421 12.21 -20.18 -0.39
CA LYS A 421 12.59 -21.46 0.26
C LYS A 421 13.12 -22.50 -0.73
N GLY A 422 12.53 -22.58 -1.92
CA GLY A 422 12.91 -23.55 -2.95
C GLY A 422 14.27 -23.29 -3.63
N PHE A 423 14.87 -22.11 -3.50
CA PHE A 423 16.12 -21.75 -4.16
C PHE A 423 17.11 -20.94 -3.29
N ASP A 424 16.68 -20.39 -2.15
CA ASP A 424 17.52 -19.78 -1.11
C ASP A 424 16.96 -20.11 0.29
N PRO A 425 17.16 -21.35 0.77
CA PRO A 425 16.62 -21.81 2.05
C PRO A 425 17.24 -21.12 3.28
N GLU A 426 18.47 -20.61 3.16
CA GLU A 426 19.14 -19.91 4.26
C GLU A 426 18.47 -18.55 4.52
N LYS A 427 18.30 -17.74 3.46
CA LYS A 427 17.56 -16.47 3.56
C LYS A 427 16.09 -16.67 3.87
N SER A 428 15.49 -17.74 3.35
CA SER A 428 14.13 -18.13 3.72
C SER A 428 13.97 -18.29 5.23
N GLY A 429 14.86 -19.06 5.87
CA GLY A 429 14.84 -19.27 7.32
C GLY A 429 15.08 -18.00 8.12
N GLU A 430 15.98 -17.12 7.65
CA GLU A 430 16.26 -15.82 8.26
C GLU A 430 15.00 -14.94 8.26
N TYR A 431 14.41 -14.68 7.09
CA TYR A 431 13.25 -13.80 6.93
C TYR A 431 12.03 -14.30 7.69
N LEU A 432 11.75 -15.61 7.59
CA LEU A 432 10.64 -16.22 8.32
C LEU A 432 10.87 -16.18 9.84
N GLY A 433 12.12 -16.35 10.29
CA GLY A 433 12.50 -16.21 11.69
C GLY A 433 12.21 -14.82 12.25
N PHE A 434 12.55 -13.77 11.51
CA PHE A 434 12.22 -12.39 11.89
C PHE A 434 10.71 -12.13 11.92
N ALA A 435 9.94 -12.64 10.95
CA ALA A 435 8.48 -12.52 10.93
C ALA A 435 7.84 -13.19 12.17
N ILE A 436 8.24 -14.42 12.49
CA ILE A 436 7.79 -15.16 13.68
C ILE A 436 8.14 -14.40 14.96
N LYS A 437 9.36 -13.87 15.06
CA LYS A 437 9.83 -13.14 16.24
C LYS A 437 9.05 -11.83 16.43
N ALA A 438 8.75 -11.11 15.36
CA ALA A 438 7.93 -9.90 15.42
C ALA A 438 6.48 -10.21 15.85
N ALA A 439 5.85 -11.23 15.27
CA ALA A 439 4.50 -11.64 15.67
C ALA A 439 4.43 -12.06 17.15
N THR A 440 5.43 -12.84 17.60
CA THR A 440 5.55 -13.26 19.01
C THR A 440 5.75 -12.06 19.93
N PHE A 441 6.62 -11.13 19.56
CA PHE A 441 6.87 -9.92 20.34
C PHE A 441 5.59 -9.10 20.55
N ILE A 442 4.81 -8.88 19.49
CA ILE A 442 3.52 -8.17 19.58
C ILE A 442 2.55 -8.93 20.48
N GLN A 443 2.45 -10.26 20.31
CA GLN A 443 1.56 -11.08 21.13
C GLN A 443 1.89 -11.01 22.62
N GLU A 444 3.18 -10.97 22.97
CA GLU A 444 3.63 -10.96 24.36
C GLU A 444 3.61 -9.58 25.01
N ASN A 445 3.89 -8.52 24.25
CA ASN A 445 4.13 -7.18 24.79
C ASN A 445 3.01 -6.17 24.49
N LEU A 446 2.21 -6.42 23.46
CA LEU A 446 1.20 -5.47 22.95
C LEU A 446 -0.21 -6.07 22.92
N TYR A 447 -0.40 -7.31 23.35
CA TYR A 447 -1.72 -7.93 23.45
C TYR A 447 -2.01 -8.35 24.90
N ASP A 448 -3.15 -7.92 25.44
CA ASP A 448 -3.65 -8.38 26.72
C ASP A 448 -4.64 -9.53 26.50
N ALA A 449 -4.17 -10.76 26.74
CA ALA A 449 -4.99 -11.97 26.58
C ALA A 449 -6.22 -12.04 27.51
N SER A 450 -6.24 -11.28 28.62
CA SER A 450 -7.35 -11.30 29.59
C SER A 450 -8.53 -10.45 29.13
N SER A 451 -8.25 -9.26 28.61
CA SER A 451 -9.24 -8.34 28.04
C SER A 451 -9.45 -8.52 26.54
N LYS A 452 -8.54 -9.26 25.89
CA LYS A 452 -8.42 -9.42 24.44
C LYS A 452 -8.14 -8.12 23.69
N ILE A 453 -7.54 -7.13 24.36
CA ILE A 453 -7.24 -5.83 23.77
C ILE A 453 -5.79 -5.77 23.28
N LEU A 454 -5.64 -5.28 22.06
CA LEU A 454 -4.36 -4.92 21.44
C LEU A 454 -4.00 -3.47 21.81
N TYR A 455 -2.71 -3.20 21.99
CA TYR A 455 -2.14 -1.88 22.23
C TYR A 455 -1.27 -1.50 21.03
N ARG A 456 -1.30 -0.22 20.66
CA ARG A 456 -0.73 0.23 19.39
C ARG A 456 0.80 0.29 19.37
N ILE A 457 1.39 0.83 20.45
CA ILE A 457 2.79 1.24 20.46
C ILE A 457 3.55 0.55 21.59
N TRP A 458 4.73 0.04 21.24
CA TRP A 458 5.78 -0.26 22.20
C TRP A 458 6.95 0.69 21.99
N ARG A 459 7.45 1.29 23.08
CA ARG A 459 8.70 2.04 23.11
C ARG A 459 9.25 2.00 24.54
N GLU A 460 10.33 1.25 24.76
CA GLU A 460 10.88 0.94 26.10
C GLU A 460 9.86 0.28 27.06
N GLY A 461 8.73 -0.18 26.54
CA GLY A 461 7.56 -0.62 27.30
C GLY A 461 6.29 -0.46 26.47
N ARG A 462 5.22 -1.13 26.90
CA ARG A 462 3.89 -0.98 26.28
C ARG A 462 3.34 0.40 26.61
N GLY A 463 2.93 1.16 25.59
CA GLY A 463 2.21 2.42 25.76
C GLY A 463 0.76 2.21 26.21
N ASP A 464 0.09 3.31 26.60
CA ASP A 464 -1.28 3.25 27.11
C ASP A 464 -2.36 3.30 26.01
N THR A 465 -1.97 3.63 24.78
CA THR A 465 -2.90 3.74 23.65
C THR A 465 -3.34 2.37 23.15
N GLU A 466 -4.63 2.06 23.33
CA GLU A 466 -5.27 0.89 22.73
C GLU A 466 -5.20 0.95 21.20
N GLY A 467 -5.15 -0.23 20.57
CA GLY A 467 -5.05 -0.37 19.13
C GLY A 467 -6.29 0.18 18.42
N PHE A 468 -6.07 0.81 17.26
CA PHE A 468 -7.11 1.26 16.36
C PHE A 468 -7.45 0.16 15.35
N ALA A 469 -8.51 0.36 14.55
CA ALA A 469 -8.96 -0.66 13.61
C ALA A 469 -7.89 -1.11 12.60
N ASP A 470 -6.92 -0.25 12.26
CA ASP A 470 -5.80 -0.55 11.37
C ASP A 470 -4.74 -1.47 12.02
N ASP A 471 -4.49 -1.33 13.32
CA ASP A 471 -3.63 -2.24 14.09
C ASP A 471 -4.14 -3.68 14.01
N TYR A 472 -5.45 -3.86 14.13
CA TYR A 472 -6.06 -5.17 13.95
C TYR A 472 -6.04 -5.61 12.48
N ALA A 473 -6.47 -4.75 11.55
CA ALA A 473 -6.60 -5.11 10.13
C ALA A 473 -5.26 -5.61 9.55
N PHE A 474 -4.17 -4.87 9.76
CA PHE A 474 -2.90 -5.19 9.14
C PHE A 474 -2.18 -6.32 9.88
N LEU A 475 -2.33 -6.44 11.20
CA LEU A 475 -1.81 -7.59 11.94
C LEU A 475 -2.52 -8.89 11.55
N ILE A 476 -3.85 -8.89 11.44
CA ILE A 476 -4.63 -10.05 10.99
C ILE A 476 -4.16 -10.49 9.60
N GLU A 477 -3.98 -9.55 8.66
CA GLU A 477 -3.47 -9.88 7.33
C GLU A 477 -2.10 -10.55 7.39
N GLY A 478 -1.16 -9.97 8.15
CA GLY A 478 0.17 -10.52 8.36
C GLY A 478 0.18 -11.90 9.02
N LEU A 479 -0.74 -12.15 9.96
CA LEU A 479 -0.90 -13.44 10.64
C LEU A 479 -1.48 -14.52 9.72
N ILE A 480 -2.40 -14.17 8.82
CA ILE A 480 -2.89 -15.11 7.81
C ILE A 480 -1.75 -15.44 6.83
N ASP A 481 -0.98 -14.45 6.39
CA ASP A 481 0.21 -14.67 5.54
C ASP A 481 1.28 -15.53 6.26
N LEU A 482 1.49 -15.31 7.56
CA LEU A 482 2.40 -16.10 8.39
C LEU A 482 1.91 -17.54 8.57
N TYR A 483 0.60 -17.75 8.73
CA TYR A 483 0.00 -19.08 8.70
C TYR A 483 0.21 -19.74 7.34
N GLU A 484 -0.05 -19.06 6.22
CA GLU A 484 0.11 -19.65 4.89
C GLU A 484 1.58 -19.96 4.54
N ALA A 485 2.54 -19.27 5.17
CA ALA A 485 3.98 -19.56 5.03
C ALA A 485 4.48 -20.70 5.94
N THR A 486 3.89 -20.87 7.12
CA THR A 486 4.40 -21.82 8.15
C THR A 486 3.52 -23.07 8.33
N PHE A 487 2.24 -22.91 8.04
CA PHE A 487 1.13 -23.78 8.42
C PHE A 487 1.09 -24.09 9.92
N ASP A 488 1.54 -23.16 10.76
CA ASP A 488 1.37 -23.21 12.21
C ASP A 488 0.01 -22.59 12.58
N GLU A 489 -0.94 -23.43 12.98
CA GLU A 489 -2.34 -23.05 13.18
C GLU A 489 -2.55 -22.01 14.28
N LYS A 490 -1.57 -21.81 15.19
CA LYS A 490 -1.67 -20.80 16.24
C LYS A 490 -1.79 -19.38 15.68
N TRP A 491 -1.18 -19.12 14.51
CA TRP A 491 -1.23 -17.79 13.87
C TRP A 491 -2.62 -17.53 13.28
N LEU A 492 -3.21 -18.53 12.64
CA LEU A 492 -4.58 -18.43 12.13
C LEU A 492 -5.61 -18.36 13.27
N GLN A 493 -5.36 -19.08 14.37
CA GLN A 493 -6.18 -18.99 15.58
C GLN A 493 -6.17 -17.58 16.17
N TRP A 494 -5.00 -16.97 16.28
CA TRP A 494 -4.89 -15.62 16.79
C TRP A 494 -5.50 -14.59 15.82
N ALA A 495 -5.35 -14.79 14.51
CA ALA A 495 -6.04 -13.99 13.49
C ALA A 495 -7.57 -14.04 13.63
N ASP A 496 -8.16 -15.23 13.87
CA ASP A 496 -9.61 -15.39 14.15
C ASP A 496 -10.03 -14.62 15.41
N GLU A 497 -9.26 -14.73 16.50
CA GLU A 497 -9.55 -14.02 17.75
C GLU A 497 -9.47 -12.49 17.62
N LEU A 498 -8.44 -12.00 16.92
CA LEU A 498 -8.29 -10.58 16.64
C LEU A 498 -9.38 -10.08 15.70
N GLN A 499 -9.80 -10.87 14.70
CA GLN A 499 -10.90 -10.50 13.80
C GLN A 499 -12.22 -10.38 14.56
N GLN A 500 -12.52 -11.29 15.47
CA GLN A 500 -13.71 -11.22 16.33
C GLN A 500 -13.68 -9.99 17.23
N THR A 501 -12.51 -9.67 17.79
CA THR A 501 -12.30 -8.47 18.60
C THR A 501 -12.49 -7.20 17.76
N GLN A 502 -11.90 -7.15 16.57
CA GLN A 502 -12.03 -6.03 15.64
C GLN A 502 -13.50 -5.79 15.28
N ILE A 503 -14.25 -6.86 14.98
CA ILE A 503 -15.69 -6.78 14.72
C ILE A 503 -16.42 -6.20 15.94
N SER A 504 -16.12 -6.70 17.15
CA SER A 504 -16.79 -6.25 18.36
C SER A 504 -16.54 -4.78 18.70
N LEU A 505 -15.34 -4.26 18.45
CA LEU A 505 -14.95 -2.92 18.85
C LEU A 505 -15.30 -1.86 17.81
N PHE A 506 -15.17 -2.19 16.52
CA PHE A 506 -15.10 -1.20 15.46
C PHE A 506 -16.20 -1.32 14.41
N PHE A 507 -16.82 -2.50 14.23
CA PHE A 507 -17.82 -2.69 13.19
C PHE A 507 -19.10 -1.91 13.49
N ASP A 508 -19.57 -1.15 12.52
CA ASP A 508 -20.80 -0.37 12.61
C ASP A 508 -22.02 -1.24 12.28
N THR A 509 -22.88 -1.42 13.28
CA THR A 509 -24.13 -2.17 13.17
C THR A 509 -25.37 -1.27 13.02
N HIS A 510 -25.21 0.06 12.98
CA HIS A 510 -26.31 1.01 13.19
C HIS A 510 -26.64 1.93 12.01
N SER A 511 -25.67 2.41 11.23
CA SER A 511 -25.93 3.34 10.13
C SER A 511 -25.46 2.82 8.77
N THR A 512 -24.19 3.06 8.42
CA THR A 512 -23.50 2.53 7.24
C THR A 512 -22.66 1.35 7.71
N THR A 513 -22.58 0.27 6.95
CA THR A 513 -21.75 -0.89 7.32
C THR A 513 -20.25 -0.53 7.26
N GLY A 514 -19.36 -1.38 7.78
CA GLY A 514 -17.90 -1.16 7.81
C GLY A 514 -17.34 -0.86 9.20
N PHE A 515 -16.05 -0.55 9.29
CA PHE A 515 -15.28 -0.40 10.52
C PHE A 515 -14.91 1.06 10.77
N PHE A 516 -15.27 1.57 11.95
CA PHE A 516 -14.74 2.83 12.47
C PHE A 516 -13.26 2.68 12.85
N SER A 517 -12.48 3.75 12.74
CA SER A 517 -11.08 3.77 13.18
C SER A 517 -10.92 3.58 14.69
N THR A 518 -11.89 4.04 15.49
CA THR A 518 -11.86 4.02 16.95
C THR A 518 -13.04 3.25 17.55
N PRO A 519 -12.93 2.73 18.80
CA PRO A 519 -14.07 2.16 19.52
C PRO A 519 -15.13 3.22 19.85
N ALA A 520 -16.38 2.79 20.08
CA ALA A 520 -17.47 3.72 20.45
C ALA A 520 -17.23 4.42 21.81
N SER A 521 -16.41 3.80 22.69
CA SER A 521 -16.02 4.32 24.00
C SER A 521 -14.79 5.22 23.97
N ALA A 522 -14.21 5.51 22.78
CA ALA A 522 -12.99 6.29 22.67
C ALA A 522 -13.14 7.68 23.33
N PRO A 523 -12.30 8.02 24.33
CA PRO A 523 -12.41 9.28 25.03
C PRO A 523 -11.93 10.44 24.14
N HIS A 524 -12.53 11.62 24.32
CA HIS A 524 -12.08 12.87 23.68
C HIS A 524 -12.16 12.88 22.13
N ILE A 525 -12.99 12.01 21.53
CA ILE A 525 -13.20 11.97 20.08
C ILE A 525 -14.51 12.66 19.70
N ILE A 526 -14.40 13.71 18.88
CA ILE A 526 -15.55 14.50 18.40
C ILE A 526 -16.28 13.84 17.21
N LEU A 527 -15.60 12.93 16.51
CA LEU A 527 -16.09 12.24 15.32
C LEU A 527 -15.36 10.90 15.15
N ARG A 528 -16.11 9.81 14.91
CA ARG A 528 -15.54 8.52 14.50
C ARG A 528 -15.55 8.43 12.98
N LEU A 529 -14.41 8.13 12.39
CA LEU A 529 -14.23 8.06 10.95
C LEU A 529 -14.17 6.60 10.49
N LYS A 530 -14.59 6.33 9.26
CA LYS A 530 -14.33 5.06 8.59
C LYS A 530 -13.36 5.32 7.44
N ASP A 531 -12.23 4.64 7.48
CA ASP A 531 -11.18 4.81 6.48
C ASP A 531 -11.38 3.81 5.35
N GLY A 532 -11.75 4.33 4.17
CA GLY A 532 -12.04 3.56 2.97
C GLY A 532 -11.03 3.77 1.84
N MET A 533 -10.38 4.93 1.76
CA MET A 533 -9.51 5.27 0.64
C MET A 533 -8.07 4.81 0.89
N ASP A 534 -7.38 4.36 -0.16
CA ASP A 534 -5.95 4.10 -0.09
C ASP A 534 -5.16 5.42 -0.01
N THR A 535 -4.21 5.49 0.92
CA THR A 535 -3.30 6.63 1.07
C THR A 535 -1.85 6.14 0.95
N SER A 536 -0.93 6.63 1.81
CA SER A 536 0.39 6.00 1.97
C SER A 536 0.27 4.60 2.58
N GLU A 537 -0.79 4.37 3.36
CA GLU A 537 -1.18 3.07 3.92
C GLU A 537 -2.37 2.51 3.12
N PRO A 538 -2.53 1.17 3.04
CA PRO A 538 -3.72 0.60 2.42
C PRO A 538 -4.96 0.93 3.26
N SER A 539 -6.13 0.93 2.63
CA SER A 539 -7.39 1.17 3.32
C SER A 539 -7.62 0.19 4.49
N THR A 540 -7.92 0.74 5.67
CA THR A 540 -8.29 -0.07 6.84
C THR A 540 -9.48 -0.99 6.54
N ASN A 541 -10.52 -0.46 5.91
CA ASN A 541 -11.72 -1.22 5.57
C ASN A 541 -11.51 -2.16 4.38
N GLY A 542 -10.69 -1.77 3.40
CA GLY A 542 -10.31 -2.63 2.27
C GLY A 542 -9.58 -3.89 2.75
N THR A 543 -8.57 -3.72 3.61
CA THR A 543 -7.83 -4.84 4.23
C THR A 543 -8.73 -5.68 5.15
N SER A 544 -9.59 -5.05 5.95
CA SER A 544 -10.53 -5.78 6.82
C SER A 544 -11.51 -6.63 6.01
N ALA A 545 -12.06 -6.12 4.90
CA ALA A 545 -12.92 -6.89 4.02
C ALA A 545 -12.16 -8.08 3.38
N SER A 546 -10.90 -7.88 2.98
CA SER A 546 -10.05 -8.95 2.46
C SER A 546 -9.80 -10.04 3.50
N ASN A 547 -9.47 -9.66 4.74
CA ASN A 547 -9.27 -10.60 5.85
C ASN A 547 -10.53 -11.40 6.16
N LEU A 548 -11.69 -10.74 6.25
CA LEU A 548 -12.97 -11.40 6.46
C LEU A 548 -13.27 -12.44 5.37
N TYR A 549 -13.05 -12.10 4.11
CA TYR A 549 -13.19 -13.08 3.03
C TYR A 549 -12.22 -14.26 3.23
N ARG A 550 -10.92 -14.00 3.43
CA ARG A 550 -9.91 -15.06 3.61
C ARG A 550 -10.26 -15.98 4.80
N LEU A 551 -10.65 -15.41 5.93
CA LEU A 551 -11.06 -16.16 7.12
C LEU A 551 -12.37 -16.93 6.88
N SER A 552 -13.32 -16.37 6.14
CA SER A 552 -14.53 -17.09 5.74
C SER A 552 -14.19 -18.37 4.98
N SER A 553 -13.25 -18.30 4.04
CA SER A 553 -12.79 -19.46 3.27
C SER A 553 -11.97 -20.45 4.10
N LEU A 554 -11.01 -19.97 4.91
CA LEU A 554 -10.15 -20.83 5.74
C LEU A 554 -10.92 -21.56 6.85
N LEU A 555 -11.92 -20.91 7.44
CA LEU A 555 -12.65 -21.41 8.60
C LEU A 555 -14.03 -21.97 8.25
N ASN A 556 -14.45 -21.86 6.98
CA ASN A 556 -15.80 -22.19 6.52
C ASN A 556 -16.87 -21.48 7.35
N ASP A 557 -16.73 -20.17 7.51
CA ASP A 557 -17.62 -19.33 8.31
C ASP A 557 -18.25 -18.25 7.44
N ALA A 558 -19.49 -18.47 7.02
CA ALA A 558 -20.22 -17.55 6.15
C ALA A 558 -20.47 -16.18 6.81
N SER A 559 -20.47 -16.10 8.15
CA SER A 559 -20.69 -14.83 8.85
C SER A 559 -19.60 -13.79 8.53
N TYR A 560 -18.37 -14.24 8.28
CA TYR A 560 -17.29 -13.37 7.83
C TYR A 560 -17.50 -12.87 6.41
N ALA A 561 -17.91 -13.71 5.46
CA ALA A 561 -18.21 -13.27 4.10
C ALA A 561 -19.36 -12.26 4.05
N GLU A 562 -20.41 -12.44 4.86
CA GLU A 562 -21.51 -11.48 4.94
C GLU A 562 -21.07 -10.13 5.52
N LYS A 563 -20.17 -10.13 6.52
CA LYS A 563 -19.55 -8.90 7.03
C LYS A 563 -18.63 -8.25 6.00
N ALA A 564 -17.92 -9.02 5.19
CA ALA A 564 -17.08 -8.50 4.13
C ALA A 564 -17.92 -7.78 3.05
N LYS A 565 -19.00 -8.43 2.58
CA LYS A 565 -19.98 -7.81 1.67
C LYS A 565 -20.58 -6.53 2.23
N SER A 566 -20.97 -6.57 3.50
CA SER A 566 -21.48 -5.40 4.21
C SER A 566 -20.41 -4.30 4.26
N THR A 567 -19.16 -4.63 4.58
CA THR A 567 -18.06 -3.64 4.66
C THR A 567 -17.88 -2.91 3.34
N ILE A 568 -17.85 -3.62 2.21
CA ILE A 568 -17.70 -2.97 0.89
C ILE A 568 -18.92 -2.16 0.47
N ALA A 569 -20.14 -2.60 0.82
CA ALA A 569 -21.36 -1.85 0.57
C ALA A 569 -21.40 -0.51 1.32
N GLY A 570 -20.72 -0.41 2.47
CA GLY A 570 -20.62 0.82 3.24
C GLY A 570 -19.90 1.98 2.52
N PHE A 571 -19.14 1.67 1.47
CA PHE A 571 -18.40 2.63 0.64
C PHE A 571 -18.85 2.62 -0.82
N GLU A 572 -20.05 2.08 -1.10
CA GLU A 572 -20.51 1.84 -2.46
C GLU A 572 -20.59 3.14 -3.26
N SER A 573 -21.15 4.20 -2.68
CA SER A 573 -21.34 5.47 -3.37
C SER A 573 -20.02 6.11 -3.79
N GLU A 574 -19.01 6.10 -2.91
CA GLU A 574 -17.68 6.59 -3.20
C GLU A 574 -16.94 5.72 -4.21
N THR A 575 -17.04 4.40 -4.07
CA THR A 575 -16.34 3.46 -4.93
C THR A 575 -16.89 3.50 -6.36
N LEU A 576 -18.20 3.67 -6.53
CA LEU A 576 -18.82 3.87 -7.85
C LEU A 576 -18.36 5.18 -8.52
N GLN A 577 -18.07 6.22 -7.74
CA GLN A 577 -17.68 7.51 -8.31
C GLN A 577 -16.17 7.66 -8.52
N TYR A 578 -15.36 7.03 -7.66
CA TYR A 578 -13.91 7.17 -7.63
C TYR A 578 -13.20 5.82 -7.39
N PRO A 579 -13.43 4.77 -8.21
CA PRO A 579 -12.93 3.42 -7.93
C PRO A 579 -11.40 3.34 -7.78
N TRP A 580 -10.64 4.21 -8.46
CA TRP A 580 -9.18 4.27 -8.36
C TRP A 580 -8.64 4.71 -6.99
N LEU A 581 -9.46 5.31 -6.11
CA LEU A 581 -9.09 5.62 -4.73
C LEU A 581 -9.28 4.43 -3.77
N PHE A 582 -9.89 3.34 -4.25
CA PHE A 582 -10.25 2.15 -3.47
C PHE A 582 -9.61 0.88 -4.05
N ALA A 583 -8.36 0.97 -4.51
CA ALA A 583 -7.63 -0.13 -5.13
C ALA A 583 -7.54 -1.38 -4.23
N SER A 584 -7.43 -1.21 -2.91
CA SER A 584 -7.44 -2.30 -1.92
C SER A 584 -8.81 -2.95 -1.70
N PHE A 585 -9.91 -2.31 -2.10
CA PHE A 585 -11.25 -2.91 -2.10
C PHE A 585 -11.51 -3.82 -3.29
N MET A 586 -10.86 -3.57 -4.43
CA MET A 586 -11.10 -4.30 -5.67
C MET A 586 -11.02 -5.83 -5.55
N PRO A 587 -10.09 -6.42 -4.78
CA PRO A 587 -10.13 -7.85 -4.49
C PRO A 587 -11.44 -8.27 -3.80
N SER A 588 -11.92 -7.51 -2.83
CA SER A 588 -13.18 -7.82 -2.13
C SER A 588 -14.41 -7.67 -3.03
N VAL A 589 -14.38 -6.75 -4.02
CA VAL A 589 -15.41 -6.67 -5.07
C VAL A 589 -15.42 -7.93 -5.93
N VAL A 590 -14.26 -8.44 -6.34
CA VAL A 590 -14.19 -9.70 -7.09
C VAL A 590 -14.68 -10.88 -6.23
N ALA A 591 -14.28 -10.96 -4.97
CA ALA A 591 -14.71 -12.02 -4.05
C ALA A 591 -16.22 -11.99 -3.79
N SER A 592 -16.85 -10.81 -3.76
CA SER A 592 -18.29 -10.69 -3.52
C SER A 592 -19.12 -11.28 -4.66
N ARG A 593 -18.61 -11.18 -5.90
CA ARG A 593 -19.28 -11.67 -7.12
C ARG A 593 -18.94 -13.11 -7.46
N LEU A 594 -17.67 -13.48 -7.35
CA LEU A 594 -17.16 -14.77 -7.84
C LEU A 594 -16.84 -15.77 -6.72
N GLY A 595 -16.83 -15.31 -5.47
CA GLY A 595 -16.35 -16.09 -4.34
C GLY A 595 -14.82 -16.17 -4.30
N LEU A 596 -14.32 -16.93 -3.34
CA LEU A 596 -12.90 -17.24 -3.18
C LEU A 596 -12.57 -18.62 -3.70
N ARG A 597 -11.31 -18.83 -4.08
CA ARG A 597 -10.76 -20.15 -4.41
C ARG A 597 -9.89 -20.65 -3.27
N GLY A 598 -10.42 -21.50 -2.39
CA GLY A 598 -9.66 -22.16 -1.34
C GLY A 598 -9.02 -23.48 -1.79
N VAL A 599 -7.78 -23.74 -1.38
CA VAL A 599 -7.12 -25.04 -1.55
C VAL A 599 -6.80 -25.60 -0.18
N ILE A 600 -7.29 -26.81 0.11
CA ILE A 600 -7.08 -27.49 1.39
C ILE A 600 -6.37 -28.81 1.15
N ILE A 601 -5.32 -29.06 1.92
CA ILE A 601 -4.55 -30.30 1.88
C ILE A 601 -4.70 -31.03 3.20
N ALA A 602 -5.00 -32.32 3.18
CA ALA A 602 -4.96 -33.19 4.34
C ALA A 602 -3.91 -34.29 4.18
N GLY A 603 -3.03 -34.41 5.19
CA GLY A 603 -1.95 -35.39 5.20
C GLY A 603 -0.74 -35.00 4.35
N GLY A 604 0.17 -35.96 4.14
CA GLY A 604 1.48 -35.75 3.51
C GLY A 604 2.49 -35.22 4.53
N ALA A 605 3.28 -36.10 5.15
CA ALA A 605 4.36 -35.66 6.02
C ALA A 605 5.50 -35.02 5.19
N GLU A 606 6.17 -34.01 5.74
CA GLU A 606 7.56 -33.72 5.35
C GLU A 606 8.38 -34.98 5.67
N GLY A 607 8.63 -35.82 4.66
CA GLY A 607 9.47 -37.02 4.78
C GLY A 607 8.85 -38.36 4.37
N GLY A 608 7.60 -38.42 3.88
CA GLY A 608 6.98 -39.64 3.35
C GLY A 608 6.89 -39.65 1.82
N GLU A 609 7.61 -40.59 1.18
CA GLU A 609 7.67 -40.89 -0.27
C GLU A 609 7.75 -39.68 -1.23
N GLY A 610 8.95 -39.09 -1.31
CA GLY A 610 9.43 -38.28 -2.44
C GLY A 610 9.06 -36.81 -2.40
N GLU A 611 10.00 -35.95 -2.82
CA GLU A 611 9.80 -34.49 -3.04
C GLU A 611 8.70 -34.12 -4.07
N ASN A 612 7.95 -35.13 -4.54
CA ASN A 612 6.96 -35.14 -5.61
C ASN A 612 5.56 -35.56 -5.15
N GLY A 613 5.29 -35.67 -3.84
CA GLY A 613 3.93 -35.88 -3.33
C GLY A 613 2.98 -34.75 -3.74
N LEU A 614 1.76 -35.08 -4.14
CA LEU A 614 0.74 -34.14 -4.64
C LEU A 614 0.57 -32.90 -3.73
N GLY A 615 0.59 -33.10 -2.41
CA GLY A 615 0.46 -32.01 -1.43
C GLY A 615 1.64 -31.03 -1.44
N ILE A 616 2.88 -31.52 -1.47
CA ILE A 616 4.08 -30.68 -1.56
C ILE A 616 4.11 -29.94 -2.90
N GLY A 617 3.65 -30.57 -3.98
CA GLY A 617 3.51 -29.94 -5.30
C GLY A 617 2.57 -28.73 -5.26
N LYS A 618 1.41 -28.87 -4.60
CA LYS A 618 0.44 -27.78 -4.44
C LYS A 618 0.94 -26.66 -3.54
N VAL A 619 1.68 -26.97 -2.47
CA VAL A 619 2.35 -25.96 -1.64
C VAL A 619 3.33 -25.16 -2.50
N LYS A 620 4.20 -25.85 -3.27
CA LYS A 620 5.15 -25.19 -4.18
C LYS A 620 4.44 -24.35 -5.27
N GLU A 621 3.28 -24.79 -5.77
CA GLU A 621 2.46 -24.03 -6.72
C GLU A 621 1.92 -22.75 -6.09
N PHE A 622 1.36 -22.85 -4.88
CA PHE A 622 0.86 -21.72 -4.11
C PHE A 622 1.99 -20.72 -3.78
N GLU A 623 3.11 -21.20 -3.24
CA GLU A 623 4.29 -20.38 -2.93
C GLU A 623 4.88 -19.69 -4.18
N LYS A 624 4.68 -20.22 -5.38
CA LYS A 624 5.20 -19.62 -6.62
C LYS A 624 4.17 -18.76 -7.36
N SER A 625 2.94 -18.68 -6.84
CA SER A 625 1.87 -17.90 -7.44
C SER A 625 1.87 -16.48 -6.87
N PRO A 626 1.74 -15.45 -7.73
CA PRO A 626 1.51 -14.08 -7.25
C PRO A 626 0.24 -14.01 -6.40
N ARG A 627 0.17 -13.06 -5.47
CA ARG A 627 -1.02 -12.81 -4.63
C ARG A 627 -2.09 -12.05 -5.41
N GLY A 628 -2.57 -12.68 -6.50
CA GLY A 628 -3.54 -12.13 -7.43
C GLY A 628 -4.86 -12.88 -7.52
N GLY A 629 -4.89 -14.14 -7.13
CA GLY A 629 -6.15 -14.81 -6.81
C GLY A 629 -6.48 -14.51 -5.36
N LEU A 630 -7.73 -14.16 -5.06
CA LEU A 630 -8.27 -14.22 -3.72
C LEU A 630 -8.39 -15.68 -3.26
N GLY A 631 -7.25 -16.36 -3.24
CA GLY A 631 -7.12 -17.75 -2.89
C GLY A 631 -6.60 -17.87 -1.47
N THR A 632 -7.05 -18.92 -0.81
CA THR A 632 -6.56 -19.29 0.52
C THR A 632 -5.95 -20.66 0.45
N PHE A 633 -4.97 -20.91 1.31
CA PHE A 633 -4.32 -22.22 1.35
C PHE A 633 -4.27 -22.74 2.78
N ALA A 634 -4.84 -23.93 2.99
CA ALA A 634 -4.82 -24.60 4.29
C ALA A 634 -4.14 -25.97 4.18
N TRP A 635 -3.24 -26.27 5.12
CA TRP A 635 -2.60 -27.58 5.20
C TRP A 635 -2.74 -28.20 6.58
N LEU A 636 -3.45 -29.32 6.61
CA LEU A 636 -3.69 -30.12 7.80
C LEU A 636 -2.59 -31.18 7.93
N LYS A 637 -1.44 -30.77 8.50
CA LYS A 637 -0.22 -31.58 8.63
C LYS A 637 -0.42 -32.87 9.46
N SER A 638 -1.36 -32.85 10.41
CA SER A 638 -1.68 -33.98 11.29
C SER A 638 -3.03 -34.62 10.93
N ASP A 639 -3.08 -35.95 10.96
CA ASP A 639 -4.33 -36.73 10.91
C ASP A 639 -5.07 -36.73 12.27
N GLU A 640 -4.36 -36.43 13.36
CA GLU A 640 -4.94 -36.19 14.69
C GLU A 640 -5.38 -34.73 14.84
N GLY A 641 -6.46 -34.49 15.61
CA GLY A 641 -7.19 -33.23 15.66
C GLY A 641 -6.34 -32.00 16.01
N GLY A 642 -6.39 -30.97 15.15
CA GLY A 642 -5.86 -29.62 15.40
C GLY A 642 -6.98 -28.59 15.53
N TRP A 643 -6.66 -27.39 16.02
CA TRP A 643 -7.58 -26.27 16.17
C TRP A 643 -8.36 -26.01 14.87
N LEU A 644 -7.68 -25.95 13.72
CA LEU A 644 -8.33 -25.66 12.44
C LEU A 644 -9.39 -26.71 12.07
N ARG A 645 -9.10 -28.00 12.29
CA ARG A 645 -10.07 -29.09 12.08
C ARG A 645 -11.27 -29.00 13.02
N SER A 646 -11.08 -28.48 14.23
CA SER A 646 -12.14 -28.30 15.21
C SER A 646 -13.01 -27.06 14.94
N ARG A 647 -12.40 -26.00 14.40
CA ARG A 647 -13.03 -24.70 14.10
C ARG A 647 -13.77 -24.70 12.75
N ASN A 648 -13.38 -25.58 11.82
CA ASN A 648 -13.96 -25.69 10.48
C ASN A 648 -14.70 -27.02 10.31
N GLU A 649 -16.03 -26.95 10.21
CA GLU A 649 -16.93 -28.10 10.08
C GLU A 649 -16.63 -28.98 8.85
N LEU A 650 -16.23 -28.41 7.72
CA LEU A 650 -15.91 -29.18 6.50
C LEU A 650 -14.69 -30.08 6.68
N LEU A 651 -13.80 -29.74 7.62
CA LEU A 651 -12.52 -30.42 7.82
C LEU A 651 -12.59 -31.54 8.86
N LYS A 652 -13.72 -31.69 9.56
CA LYS A 652 -13.90 -32.68 10.63
C LYS A 652 -13.60 -34.11 10.16
N ASP A 653 -14.06 -34.46 8.95
CA ASP A 653 -13.89 -35.79 8.36
C ASP A 653 -12.85 -35.83 7.21
N PHE A 654 -12.25 -34.69 6.85
CA PHE A 654 -11.29 -34.60 5.75
C PHE A 654 -9.88 -35.04 6.18
N ARG A 655 -9.61 -36.34 6.22
CA ARG A 655 -8.30 -36.94 6.59
C ARG A 655 -7.53 -37.46 5.38
N GLY A 656 -6.20 -37.52 5.47
CA GLY A 656 -5.39 -38.24 4.47
C GLY A 656 -5.83 -39.71 4.39
N ARG A 657 -5.69 -40.34 3.21
CA ARG A 657 -6.06 -41.75 3.01
C ARG A 657 -4.81 -42.56 2.71
N ASP A 658 -4.58 -43.64 3.48
CA ASP A 658 -3.49 -44.59 3.27
C ASP A 658 -2.09 -43.94 3.13
N GLY A 659 -1.82 -42.91 3.94
CA GLY A 659 -0.55 -42.16 3.90
C GLY A 659 -0.40 -41.18 2.72
N LYS A 660 -1.43 -41.02 1.88
CA LYS A 660 -1.43 -40.10 0.74
C LYS A 660 -2.16 -38.79 1.07
N ALA A 661 -1.60 -37.69 0.59
CA ALA A 661 -2.24 -36.38 0.68
C ALA A 661 -3.53 -36.34 -0.14
N ARG A 662 -4.58 -35.74 0.41
CA ARG A 662 -5.80 -35.38 -0.32
C ARG A 662 -5.81 -33.87 -0.55
N VAL A 663 -6.30 -33.45 -1.71
CA VAL A 663 -6.42 -32.05 -2.08
C VAL A 663 -7.88 -31.75 -2.37
N MET A 664 -8.43 -30.76 -1.68
CA MET A 664 -9.78 -30.24 -1.87
C MET A 664 -9.67 -28.82 -2.40
N VAL A 665 -10.37 -28.52 -3.47
CA VAL A 665 -10.48 -27.18 -4.05
C VAL A 665 -11.91 -26.70 -3.83
N CYS A 666 -12.04 -25.59 -3.11
CA CYS A 666 -13.31 -24.95 -2.80
C CYS A 666 -13.46 -23.67 -3.61
N GLU A 667 -14.49 -23.59 -4.45
CA GLU A 667 -14.76 -22.44 -5.30
C GLU A 667 -16.27 -22.28 -5.50
N GLY A 668 -16.79 -21.05 -5.48
CA GLY A 668 -18.22 -20.79 -5.65
C GLY A 668 -19.12 -21.50 -4.63
N GLY A 669 -18.64 -21.74 -3.41
CA GLY A 669 -19.37 -22.47 -2.36
C GLY A 669 -19.41 -23.99 -2.55
N VAL A 670 -18.67 -24.53 -3.53
CA VAL A 670 -18.57 -25.98 -3.78
C VAL A 670 -17.13 -26.42 -3.55
N CYS A 671 -16.95 -27.47 -2.74
CA CYS A 671 -15.66 -28.10 -2.52
C CYS A 671 -15.58 -29.43 -3.26
N VAL A 672 -14.55 -29.60 -4.08
CA VAL A 672 -14.31 -30.80 -4.90
C VAL A 672 -12.93 -31.37 -4.59
N GLU A 673 -12.84 -32.69 -4.42
CA GLU A 673 -11.57 -33.38 -4.25
C GLU A 673 -10.88 -33.58 -5.62
N GLU A 674 -9.63 -33.12 -5.75
CA GLU A 674 -8.82 -33.38 -6.94
C GLU A 674 -8.34 -34.84 -6.99
N GLY A 675 -8.53 -35.52 -8.12
CA GLY A 675 -8.03 -36.89 -8.36
C GLY A 675 -9.11 -37.99 -8.46
N VAL A 676 -10.39 -37.68 -8.25
CA VAL A 676 -11.51 -38.61 -8.55
C VAL A 676 -11.91 -38.47 -10.03
N LEU A 677 -11.05 -38.95 -10.94
CA LEU A 677 -11.43 -39.17 -12.33
C LEU A 677 -11.82 -40.64 -12.52
N GLY A 678 -13.11 -40.93 -12.31
CA GLY A 678 -13.74 -42.20 -12.70
C GLY A 678 -14.59 -42.84 -11.61
N GLY A 679 -15.88 -42.51 -11.57
CA GLY A 679 -16.89 -43.18 -10.76
C GLY A 679 -17.53 -42.26 -9.72
N GLU A 680 -18.82 -41.96 -9.93
CA GLU A 680 -19.79 -41.26 -9.06
C GLU A 680 -19.31 -39.99 -8.33
N ARG A 681 -19.83 -38.84 -8.78
CA ARG A 681 -19.69 -37.54 -8.10
C ARG A 681 -20.29 -37.62 -6.69
N GLU A 682 -19.46 -37.74 -5.65
CA GLU A 682 -19.85 -37.36 -4.30
C GLU A 682 -19.72 -35.83 -4.17
N VAL A 683 -20.86 -35.14 -4.23
CA VAL A 683 -20.98 -33.73 -3.87
C VAL A 683 -21.07 -33.65 -2.34
N VAL A 684 -20.05 -33.11 -1.68
CA VAL A 684 -20.13 -32.78 -0.25
C VAL A 684 -20.72 -31.36 -0.15
N GLY A 685 -22.05 -31.25 -0.09
CA GLY A 685 -22.77 -29.97 -0.06
C GLY A 685 -23.18 -29.57 1.35
N ALA A 686 -22.99 -28.29 1.70
CA ALA A 686 -23.65 -27.63 2.81
C ALA A 686 -25.02 -27.09 2.35
N ALA A 687 -26.08 -27.36 3.11
CA ALA A 687 -27.43 -26.93 2.80
C ALA A 687 -27.58 -25.40 2.96
N ALA A 688 -27.85 -24.69 1.86
CA ALA A 688 -28.36 -23.33 1.90
C ALA A 688 -29.89 -23.37 2.08
N ALA A 689 -30.41 -22.62 3.07
CA ALA A 689 -31.82 -22.45 3.31
C ALA A 689 -32.47 -21.65 2.16
N GLY A 690 -33.33 -22.30 1.38
CA GLY A 690 -34.16 -21.66 0.36
C GLY A 690 -35.56 -21.34 0.91
N GLU A 691 -35.95 -20.07 0.83
CA GLU A 691 -37.32 -19.63 1.03
C GLU A 691 -38.24 -20.18 -0.08
N SER A 692 -39.38 -20.71 0.34
CA SER A 692 -40.42 -21.26 -0.53
C SER A 692 -41.24 -20.12 -1.16
N VAL A 693 -41.33 -20.09 -2.49
CA VAL A 693 -42.42 -19.40 -3.20
C VAL A 693 -43.14 -20.41 -4.08
N GLY A 694 -44.46 -20.47 -3.89
CA GLY A 694 -45.36 -21.49 -4.39
C GLY A 694 -45.48 -21.55 -5.91
N GLY A 695 -45.67 -22.77 -6.41
CA GLY A 695 -45.95 -23.03 -7.81
C GLY A 695 -47.40 -22.80 -8.20
N GLU A 696 -47.59 -22.36 -9.44
CA GLU A 696 -48.79 -22.61 -10.23
C GLU A 696 -48.41 -23.37 -11.52
N LYS A 697 -49.22 -24.39 -11.82
CA LYS A 697 -49.11 -25.33 -12.94
C LYS A 697 -49.77 -24.77 -14.19
N GLU A 698 -49.22 -25.09 -15.37
CA GLU A 698 -49.90 -25.50 -16.62
C GLU A 698 -48.87 -25.47 -17.76
N LYS A 699 -48.84 -26.30 -18.81
CA LYS A 699 -49.39 -27.62 -19.18
C LYS A 699 -48.64 -27.99 -20.48
N ASP A 700 -48.33 -29.27 -20.66
CA ASP A 700 -47.75 -29.84 -21.89
C ASP A 700 -48.48 -29.45 -23.18
N LYS A 701 -47.72 -29.30 -24.27
CA LYS A 701 -48.08 -29.83 -25.60
C LYS A 701 -46.86 -30.26 -26.42
N ASP A 702 -46.87 -31.56 -26.71
CA ASP A 702 -46.08 -32.31 -27.68
C ASP A 702 -46.08 -31.72 -29.12
N VAL A 703 -45.00 -31.96 -29.87
CA VAL A 703 -44.88 -32.92 -31.00
C VAL A 703 -43.77 -32.47 -31.98
N ASP A 704 -42.67 -33.22 -31.93
CA ASP A 704 -41.98 -34.00 -32.97
C ASP A 704 -41.93 -33.63 -34.48
N LEU A 705 -40.82 -34.11 -35.04
CA LEU A 705 -40.06 -33.89 -36.28
C LEU A 705 -40.69 -34.23 -37.65
N GLY A 706 -40.10 -33.62 -38.68
CA GLY A 706 -40.05 -34.07 -40.09
C GLY A 706 -39.94 -32.86 -41.04
N ASP A 707 -39.07 -32.75 -42.04
CA ASP A 707 -38.21 -33.73 -42.68
C ASP A 707 -37.30 -33.00 -43.72
N ILE A 708 -36.10 -33.55 -43.96
CA ILE A 708 -35.48 -33.76 -45.30
C ILE A 708 -34.78 -32.60 -46.09
N LYS A 709 -33.44 -32.79 -46.25
CA LYS A 709 -32.57 -32.67 -47.46
C LYS A 709 -32.48 -31.28 -48.15
N SER A 710 -31.35 -30.75 -48.65
CA SER A 710 -30.12 -31.32 -49.21
C SER A 710 -29.18 -30.17 -49.67
N SER A 711 -27.92 -30.52 -49.96
CA SER A 711 -27.07 -29.96 -51.05
C SER A 711 -26.13 -28.77 -50.76
N LEU A 712 -24.85 -29.12 -50.58
CA LEU A 712 -23.64 -28.37 -51.01
C LEU A 712 -23.65 -28.17 -52.56
N PRO A 713 -22.93 -27.17 -53.17
CA PRO A 713 -21.46 -27.12 -53.17
C PRO A 713 -20.76 -25.74 -53.25
N SER A 714 -19.42 -25.83 -53.15
CA SER A 714 -18.32 -24.86 -53.25
C SER A 714 -18.10 -24.15 -54.60
N LEU A 715 -17.31 -23.05 -54.59
CA LEU A 715 -16.28 -22.54 -55.55
C LEU A 715 -16.16 -21.00 -55.35
N GLY A 716 -15.04 -20.27 -55.40
CA GLY A 716 -13.62 -20.50 -55.69
C GLY A 716 -12.84 -19.15 -55.71
N GLU A 717 -11.52 -19.24 -55.44
CA GLU A 717 -10.33 -18.48 -55.92
C GLU A 717 -10.15 -16.92 -55.94
N GLU A 718 -9.02 -16.53 -55.30
CA GLU A 718 -7.95 -15.56 -55.65
C GLU A 718 -8.20 -14.09 -56.06
N LYS A 719 -7.55 -13.14 -55.35
CA LYS A 719 -6.33 -12.41 -55.85
C LYS A 719 -5.71 -11.41 -54.85
N LYS A 720 -4.37 -11.35 -54.91
CA LYS A 720 -3.42 -10.40 -54.31
C LYS A 720 -3.63 -8.94 -54.76
N THR A 721 -3.26 -7.95 -53.93
CA THR A 721 -2.15 -6.99 -54.23
C THR A 721 -1.89 -5.99 -53.10
N GLU A 722 -0.61 -5.74 -52.85
CA GLU A 722 -0.01 -4.74 -51.95
C GLU A 722 -0.17 -3.31 -52.50
N LEU A 723 -0.15 -2.30 -51.61
CA LEU A 723 0.15 -0.90 -51.95
C LEU A 723 1.07 -0.25 -50.89
N PRO A 724 1.92 0.72 -51.29
CA PRO A 724 3.11 1.12 -50.54
C PRO A 724 3.06 2.56 -49.99
N ILE A 725 4.13 2.85 -49.25
CA ILE A 725 4.57 4.08 -48.57
C ILE A 725 5.00 5.18 -49.57
N SER A 726 4.74 6.47 -49.29
CA SER A 726 5.75 7.55 -49.44
C SER A 726 5.34 8.89 -48.79
N ALA A 727 6.37 9.62 -48.36
CA ALA A 727 6.42 10.91 -47.65
C ALA A 727 6.10 12.16 -48.50
N GLY A 728 6.00 13.34 -47.85
CA GLY A 728 6.41 14.62 -48.45
C GLY A 728 5.64 15.90 -48.09
N GLU A 729 6.26 16.73 -47.24
CA GLU A 729 6.42 18.21 -47.30
C GLU A 729 5.25 19.23 -47.13
N ALA A 730 5.41 20.03 -46.06
CA ALA A 730 5.48 21.50 -45.95
C ALA A 730 4.50 22.45 -46.70
N GLY A 731 3.86 23.34 -45.92
CA GLY A 731 3.25 24.59 -46.39
C GLY A 731 2.95 25.56 -45.23
N LYS A 732 3.56 26.75 -45.27
CA LYS A 732 3.36 27.89 -44.36
C LYS A 732 2.10 28.68 -44.75
N GLU A 733 1.40 29.27 -43.78
CA GLU A 733 0.77 30.59 -43.98
C GLU A 733 0.58 31.36 -42.65
N LYS A 734 0.84 32.67 -42.73
CA LYS A 734 0.69 33.72 -41.71
C LYS A 734 -0.74 34.28 -41.73
N VAL A 735 -1.11 35.07 -40.70
CA VAL A 735 -1.83 36.39 -40.72
C VAL A 735 -2.54 36.57 -39.36
N GLU A 736 -1.98 37.38 -38.45
CA GLU A 736 -2.29 38.79 -38.09
C GLU A 736 -3.25 38.97 -36.91
N GLU A 737 -2.78 39.78 -35.94
CA GLU A 737 -3.51 40.36 -34.80
C GLU A 737 -4.46 41.48 -35.23
N LYS A 738 -5.59 41.68 -34.52
CA LYS A 738 -5.90 42.89 -33.69
C LYS A 738 -7.38 42.97 -33.20
N PRO A 739 -7.71 43.85 -32.21
CA PRO A 739 -8.53 43.54 -31.03
C PRO A 739 -9.92 44.20 -31.00
N ALA A 740 -10.74 43.91 -29.99
CA ALA A 740 -11.81 44.78 -29.48
C ALA A 740 -12.29 44.40 -28.07
N ASP A 741 -12.79 45.42 -27.37
CA ASP A 741 -13.02 45.61 -25.93
C ASP A 741 -14.25 44.92 -25.28
N ALA A 742 -14.16 44.84 -23.93
CA ALA A 742 -15.16 45.06 -22.84
C ALA A 742 -16.61 44.51 -23.03
N ASP A 743 -17.28 43.84 -22.09
CA ASP A 743 -17.53 44.16 -20.68
C ASP A 743 -18.52 43.12 -20.09
N ALA A 744 -18.47 42.96 -18.77
CA ALA A 744 -19.41 42.38 -17.79
C ALA A 744 -20.41 41.23 -18.16
N THR A 745 -20.34 40.10 -17.43
CA THR A 745 -21.30 39.70 -16.35
C THR A 745 -21.13 38.23 -15.89
N THR A 746 -21.08 38.04 -14.55
CA THR A 746 -21.37 36.81 -13.75
C THR A 746 -20.53 35.53 -13.96
N PRO A 747 -19.79 35.02 -12.95
CA PRO A 747 -19.26 33.66 -12.97
C PRO A 747 -20.31 32.67 -12.43
N SER A 748 -20.70 31.71 -13.27
CA SER A 748 -21.35 30.47 -12.86
C SER A 748 -20.38 29.64 -12.02
N VAL A 749 -20.82 29.26 -10.82
CA VAL A 749 -20.12 28.34 -9.92
C VAL A 749 -19.95 27.00 -10.63
N SER A 750 -18.72 26.71 -11.05
CA SER A 750 -18.28 25.37 -11.43
C SER A 750 -17.72 24.72 -10.17
N ALA A 751 -18.23 23.53 -9.86
CA ALA A 751 -17.75 22.72 -8.74
C ALA A 751 -16.29 22.30 -9.00
N PRO A 752 -15.39 22.43 -8.01
CA PRO A 752 -14.02 21.97 -8.17
C PRO A 752 -13.98 20.44 -8.14
N VAL A 753 -13.38 19.86 -9.17
CA VAL A 753 -12.85 18.49 -9.16
C VAL A 753 -11.70 18.46 -8.14
N PRO A 754 -11.69 17.55 -7.16
CA PRO A 754 -10.58 17.46 -6.22
C PRO A 754 -9.35 16.94 -6.97
N ALA A 755 -8.29 17.73 -6.98
CA ALA A 755 -6.97 17.32 -7.44
C ALA A 755 -6.18 16.79 -6.23
N LEU A 756 -6.03 15.47 -6.14
CA LEU A 756 -4.97 14.75 -5.40
C LEU A 756 -4.64 13.45 -6.13
#